data_AF-A0A162NAT0-F1
#
_entry.id   AF-A0A162NAT0-F1
#
_cell.length_a   1.000
_cell.length_b   1.000
_cell.length_c   1.000
_cell.angle_alpha   90.00
_cell.angle_beta   90.00
_cell.angle_gamma   90.00
#
_symmetry.space_group_name_H-M   'P 1'
#
loop_
_entity.id
_entity.type
_entity.pdbx_description
1 polymer ?
#
loop_
_entity_poly.entity_id
_entity_poly.type
_entity_poly.pdbx_seq_one_letter_code
_entity_poly.pdbx_strand_id
1 'polypeptide(L)'
;MEKLKQVFTELKLSKTTLFDFVKQHCNLSLKKARLQPIDRNSEEKIQERLDWVRKWDKTDLDFTRNCVFLDDSAFHINLKRSMAWSRKGAPAVVTVPKTRATTTTILGAISAEGVIKCSLRLPQPPSNKKRKREDGVGQMSKGTLPLVQKSRKRAKESESSRQTKTIKANAIPVNHEFICPSCPETFESLEDQGIHLKSHIITSVLDTPNEGDDLAPTNSLSESMSIIDPRLPHYPVWKPITVVTQGRTYDEAVLHACNVSNVSDQEKCKTLYVVDSLSLRPFFHVDANGCEENGIASQRLVNKMSGEYQAIKSILPLKRSFESMNTSICINCSPEIVPTLTNIISSSPYSKLLMQRQYTELTPDVCTIINKDWDFFPQIKFATVQIFAGAILYNTTNGQTIMLNTVEAYGRTTKLIDPHREPFGKLKGFTKPTSLPPPGKIPYSDIWPVSLHASEGSKLVIGTLVSNILVTSNMRLDAVSKPSIGAVTLNFKLDKKDALATKIFLDHDNLQVALSIATDPAVTRISDTNIVYQLRQIRSKFDADNAYSLCRASDYDRGTSPLSSLFRHMATIVLRLGVRATLGKATVESCLGQGNLDTQNAFTVIIALYGESDEIPILGNSELSKRLEILANSLAPSLVATNDYVAKEIALAFQFYN
;
A
#
# COMPACT_ATOMS: atom_id res chain seq x y z
N MET A 1 19.80 -22.79 33.24
CA MET A 1 20.92 -21.85 33.11
C MET A 1 21.58 -21.59 34.46
N GLU A 2 20.86 -21.14 35.48
CA GLU A 2 21.44 -20.86 36.80
C GLU A 2 22.10 -22.09 37.45
N LYS A 3 21.43 -23.24 37.47
CA LYS A 3 22.02 -24.51 37.94
C LYS A 3 23.27 -24.95 37.15
N LEU A 4 23.34 -24.64 35.85
CA LEU A 4 24.49 -25.01 35.00
C LEU A 4 25.69 -24.10 35.27
N LYS A 5 25.44 -22.81 35.52
CA LYS A 5 26.47 -21.83 35.90
C LYS A 5 27.00 -22.04 37.32
N GLN A 6 26.20 -22.63 38.20
CA GLN A 6 26.66 -23.03 39.54
C GLN A 6 27.63 -24.22 39.50
N VAL A 7 27.42 -25.17 38.58
CA VAL A 7 28.28 -26.37 38.46
C VAL A 7 29.54 -26.08 37.65
N PHE A 8 29.45 -25.21 36.64
CA PHE A 8 30.59 -24.81 35.79
C PHE A 8 30.80 -23.31 35.90
N THR A 9 31.48 -22.90 36.96
CA THR A 9 31.65 -21.50 37.38
C THR A 9 32.43 -20.63 36.39
N GLU A 10 33.33 -21.23 35.59
CA GLU A 10 34.12 -20.52 34.57
C GLU A 10 33.40 -20.39 33.21
N LEU A 11 32.25 -21.05 33.06
CA LEU A 11 31.59 -21.20 31.76
C LEU A 11 30.72 -19.98 31.42
N LYS A 12 31.26 -19.04 30.65
CA LYS A 12 30.51 -17.89 30.09
C LYS A 12 29.67 -18.29 28.88
N LEU A 13 28.55 -18.99 29.11
CA LEU A 13 27.58 -19.34 28.05
C LEU A 13 26.40 -18.36 27.95
N SER A 14 26.10 -17.92 26.73
CA SER A 14 24.86 -17.22 26.40
C SER A 14 23.71 -18.21 26.20
N LYS A 15 22.46 -17.76 26.37
CA LYS A 15 21.26 -18.60 26.12
C LYS A 15 21.22 -19.10 24.66
N THR A 16 21.67 -18.28 23.72
CA THR A 16 21.73 -18.59 22.29
C THR A 16 22.78 -19.66 22.01
N THR A 17 23.97 -19.53 22.58
CA THR A 17 25.05 -20.53 22.43
C THR A 17 24.64 -21.89 22.98
N LEU A 18 23.96 -21.93 24.12
CA LEU A 18 23.40 -23.18 24.65
C LEU A 18 22.31 -23.75 23.74
N PHE A 19 21.44 -22.89 23.20
CA PHE A 19 20.38 -23.29 22.27
C PHE A 19 20.96 -23.90 20.99
N ASP A 20 21.98 -23.28 20.42
CA ASP A 20 22.66 -23.77 19.22
C ASP A 20 23.41 -25.07 19.52
N PHE A 21 24.07 -25.18 20.66
CA PHE A 21 24.73 -26.42 21.08
C PHE A 21 23.74 -27.58 21.23
N VAL A 22 22.61 -27.36 21.90
CA VAL A 22 21.56 -28.36 22.10
C VAL A 22 20.94 -28.79 20.76
N LYS A 23 20.77 -27.85 19.82
CA LYS A 23 20.18 -28.11 18.51
C LYS A 23 21.15 -28.81 17.56
N GLN A 24 22.40 -28.35 17.51
CA GLN A 24 23.40 -28.77 16.51
C GLN A 24 24.23 -29.96 16.99
N HIS A 25 24.67 -29.97 18.25
CA HIS A 25 25.57 -31.00 18.78
C HIS A 25 24.82 -32.09 19.55
N CYS A 26 23.75 -31.75 20.28
CA CYS A 26 22.95 -32.77 20.99
C CYS A 26 21.82 -33.38 20.13
N ASN A 27 21.62 -32.91 18.90
CA ASN A 27 20.54 -33.37 18.00
C ASN A 27 19.14 -33.35 18.66
N LEU A 28 18.87 -32.39 19.54
CA LEU A 28 17.56 -32.21 20.17
C LEU A 28 16.74 -31.17 19.40
N SER A 29 15.42 -31.37 19.35
CA SER A 29 14.52 -30.48 18.63
C SER A 29 13.42 -29.95 19.55
N LEU A 30 13.15 -28.65 19.47
CA LEU A 30 12.07 -28.01 20.21
C LEU A 30 10.74 -28.28 19.51
N LYS A 31 9.80 -28.94 20.18
CA LYS A 31 8.51 -29.33 19.60
C LYS A 31 7.34 -28.89 20.47
N LYS A 32 6.17 -28.77 19.85
CA LYS A 32 4.89 -28.59 20.56
C LYS A 32 4.53 -29.90 21.26
N ALA A 33 4.39 -29.86 22.58
CA ALA A 33 3.95 -31.04 23.34
C ALA A 33 2.49 -31.37 22.99
N ARG A 34 2.18 -32.65 22.79
CA ARG A 34 0.81 -33.14 22.61
C ARG A 34 0.39 -33.88 23.87
N LEU A 35 -0.74 -33.51 24.44
CA LEU A 35 -1.34 -34.25 25.55
C LEU A 35 -2.08 -35.46 24.96
N GLN A 36 -1.77 -36.66 25.44
CA GLN A 36 -2.45 -37.88 25.06
C GLN A 36 -2.87 -38.66 26.31
N PRO A 37 -4.06 -39.26 26.34
CA PRO A 37 -4.43 -40.22 27.38
C PRO A 37 -3.48 -41.42 27.35
N ILE A 38 -3.06 -41.89 28.52
CA ILE A 38 -2.14 -43.04 28.67
C ILE A 38 -2.73 -44.29 27.99
N ASP A 39 -4.03 -44.49 28.15
CA ASP A 39 -4.78 -45.64 27.64
C ASP A 39 -4.85 -45.69 26.09
N ARG A 40 -4.44 -44.63 25.38
CA ARG A 40 -4.47 -44.59 23.91
C ARG A 40 -3.53 -45.63 23.27
N ASN A 41 -2.47 -46.04 23.97
CA ASN A 41 -1.49 -47.01 23.49
C ASN A 41 -1.65 -48.41 24.13
N SER A 42 -2.76 -48.70 24.83
CA SER A 42 -3.02 -50.06 25.26
C SER A 42 -3.29 -50.95 24.04
N GLU A 43 -2.87 -52.21 24.09
CA GLU A 43 -3.10 -53.19 23.02
C GLU A 43 -4.60 -53.31 22.69
N GLU A 44 -5.45 -53.25 23.72
CA GLU A 44 -6.90 -53.26 23.60
C GLU A 44 -7.44 -52.09 22.76
N LYS A 45 -6.98 -50.85 23.01
CA LYS A 45 -7.42 -49.67 22.24
C LYS A 45 -6.82 -49.61 20.85
N ILE A 46 -5.64 -50.19 20.65
CA ILE A 46 -5.06 -50.36 19.31
C ILE A 46 -5.89 -51.36 18.50
N GLN A 47 -6.29 -52.48 19.10
CA GLN A 47 -7.12 -53.50 18.47
C GLN A 47 -8.52 -52.98 18.14
N GLU A 48 -9.18 -52.28 19.08
CA GLU A 48 -10.48 -51.64 18.82
C GLU A 48 -10.44 -50.67 17.63
N ARG A 49 -9.36 -49.89 17.48
CA ARG A 49 -9.17 -48.98 16.34
C ARG A 49 -8.96 -49.74 15.04
N LEU A 50 -8.21 -50.84 15.06
CA LEU A 50 -7.98 -51.68 13.89
C LEU A 50 -9.29 -52.30 13.41
N ASP A 51 -10.09 -52.82 14.33
CA ASP A 51 -11.38 -53.44 14.02
C ASP A 51 -12.40 -52.41 13.53
N TRP A 52 -12.38 -51.19 14.09
CA TRP A 52 -13.19 -50.08 13.62
C TRP A 52 -12.82 -49.69 12.18
N VAL A 53 -11.53 -49.53 11.85
CA VAL A 53 -11.09 -49.23 10.47
C VAL A 53 -11.50 -50.34 9.51
N ARG A 54 -11.24 -51.61 9.86
CA ARG A 54 -11.64 -52.77 9.04
C ARG A 54 -13.16 -52.88 8.83
N LYS A 55 -13.96 -52.40 9.77
CA LYS A 55 -15.42 -52.37 9.63
C LYS A 55 -15.88 -51.35 8.61
N TRP A 56 -15.33 -50.14 8.64
CA TRP A 56 -15.73 -49.05 7.74
C TRP A 56 -15.07 -49.13 6.37
N ASP A 57 -13.90 -49.75 6.26
CA ASP A 57 -13.24 -50.06 4.98
C ASP A 57 -14.08 -50.99 4.08
N LYS A 58 -15.00 -51.76 4.69
CA LYS A 58 -15.96 -52.62 3.97
C LYS A 58 -17.25 -51.90 3.55
N THR A 59 -17.36 -50.60 3.78
CA THR A 59 -18.54 -49.77 3.44
C THR A 59 -18.19 -48.74 2.37
N ASP A 60 -19.18 -48.03 1.81
CA ASP A 60 -19.00 -46.96 0.82
C ASP A 60 -18.55 -45.62 1.43
N LEU A 61 -17.89 -45.67 2.60
CA LEU A 61 -17.55 -44.48 3.37
C LEU A 61 -16.43 -43.68 2.67
N ASP A 62 -16.80 -42.50 2.18
CA ASP A 62 -15.93 -41.54 1.52
C ASP A 62 -15.92 -40.23 2.34
N PHE A 63 -14.81 -40.00 3.03
CA PHE A 63 -14.61 -38.81 3.87
C PHE A 63 -14.80 -37.48 3.13
N THR A 64 -14.74 -37.50 1.79
CA THR A 64 -14.90 -36.30 0.97
C THR A 64 -16.32 -36.07 0.47
N ARG A 65 -17.21 -37.09 0.51
CA ARG A 65 -18.52 -37.03 -0.14
C ARG A 65 -19.70 -37.34 0.78
N ASN A 66 -19.55 -38.26 1.74
CA ASN A 66 -20.68 -38.73 2.57
C ASN A 66 -20.43 -38.68 4.09
N CYS A 67 -19.39 -37.96 4.53
CA CYS A 67 -19.07 -37.81 5.95
C CYS A 67 -19.25 -36.38 6.47
N VAL A 68 -19.87 -36.28 7.66
CA VAL A 68 -19.86 -35.08 8.50
C VAL A 68 -19.19 -35.43 9.82
N PHE A 69 -18.13 -34.70 10.15
CA PHE A 69 -17.39 -34.84 11.39
C PHE A 69 -17.94 -33.91 12.45
N LEU A 70 -18.18 -34.44 13.64
CA LEU A 70 -18.67 -33.72 14.80
C LEU A 70 -17.63 -33.84 15.91
N ASP A 71 -17.19 -32.73 16.47
CA ASP A 71 -16.26 -32.73 17.58
C ASP A 71 -16.51 -31.54 18.52
N ASP A 72 -16.11 -31.69 19.77
CA ASP A 72 -16.12 -30.63 20.77
C ASP A 72 -14.70 -30.22 21.16
N SER A 73 -14.42 -28.93 21.09
CA SER A 73 -13.10 -28.38 21.44
C SER A 73 -13.21 -27.42 22.62
N ALA A 74 -12.51 -27.76 23.69
CA ALA A 74 -12.39 -26.95 24.89
C ALA A 74 -11.32 -25.84 24.69
N PHE A 75 -11.74 -24.58 24.74
CA PHE A 75 -10.86 -23.41 24.75
C PHE A 75 -10.69 -22.90 26.18
N HIS A 76 -9.45 -22.96 26.67
CA HIS A 76 -9.07 -22.34 27.93
C HIS A 76 -8.46 -20.97 27.67
N ILE A 77 -8.97 -19.92 28.33
CA ILE A 77 -8.45 -18.54 28.17
C ILE A 77 -6.98 -18.39 28.61
N ASN A 78 -6.50 -19.30 29.47
CA ASN A 78 -5.14 -19.31 30.00
C ASN A 78 -4.19 -20.27 29.26
N LEU A 79 -4.52 -20.71 28.03
CA LEU A 79 -3.73 -21.70 27.29
C LEU A 79 -2.35 -21.13 26.88
N LYS A 80 -1.32 -21.34 27.70
CA LYS A 80 0.08 -21.05 27.35
C LYS A 80 0.61 -22.10 26.37
N ARG A 81 1.40 -21.69 25.38
CA ARG A 81 2.11 -22.61 24.46
C ARG A 81 3.10 -23.48 25.25
N SER A 82 2.73 -24.72 25.55
CA SER A 82 3.61 -25.71 26.19
C SER A 82 4.63 -26.25 25.18
N MET A 83 5.80 -25.60 25.11
CA MET A 83 6.95 -26.07 24.34
C MET A 83 7.82 -26.98 25.22
N ALA A 84 8.22 -28.14 24.69
CA ALA A 84 9.07 -29.10 25.41
C ALA A 84 10.17 -29.66 24.48
N TRP A 85 11.28 -30.09 25.07
CA TRP A 85 12.41 -30.67 24.35
C TRP A 85 12.24 -32.19 24.20
N SER A 86 12.58 -32.73 23.03
CA SER A 86 12.64 -34.18 22.78
C SER A 86 13.76 -34.54 21.81
N ARG A 87 14.19 -35.80 21.87
CA ARG A 87 15.10 -36.41 20.89
C ARG A 87 14.52 -36.27 19.48
N LYS A 88 15.40 -35.99 18.50
CA LYS A 88 15.03 -35.96 17.08
C LYS A 88 14.47 -37.33 16.69
N GLY A 89 13.29 -37.32 16.06
CA GLY A 89 12.49 -38.52 15.78
C GLY A 89 11.45 -38.91 16.86
N ALA A 90 11.61 -38.50 18.12
CA ALA A 90 10.71 -38.89 19.21
C ALA A 90 9.69 -37.79 19.60
N PRO A 91 8.49 -38.13 20.07
CA PRO A 91 7.50 -37.18 20.58
C PRO A 91 7.88 -36.64 21.97
N ALA A 92 7.64 -35.35 22.21
CA ALA A 92 7.80 -34.72 23.52
C ALA A 92 6.51 -34.87 24.33
N VAL A 93 6.52 -35.71 25.37
CA VAL A 93 5.36 -36.00 26.23
C VAL A 93 5.61 -35.43 27.61
N VAL A 94 4.65 -34.67 28.15
CA VAL A 94 4.72 -34.06 29.49
C VAL A 94 3.42 -34.33 30.23
N THR A 95 3.53 -34.83 31.46
CA THR A 95 2.40 -35.08 32.36
C THR A 95 2.14 -33.82 33.20
N VAL A 96 0.90 -33.33 33.25
CA VAL A 96 0.53 -32.12 34.01
C VAL A 96 -0.72 -32.34 34.87
N PRO A 97 -0.80 -31.75 36.08
CA PRO A 97 -2.02 -31.72 36.87
C PRO A 97 -3.05 -30.75 36.28
N LYS A 98 -4.33 -31.17 36.20
CA LYS A 98 -5.44 -30.37 35.65
C LYS A 98 -5.75 -29.16 36.55
N THR A 99 -5.42 -27.95 36.10
CA THR A 99 -5.90 -26.72 36.74
C THR A 99 -7.25 -26.31 36.15
N ARG A 100 -8.22 -26.04 37.03
CA ARG A 100 -9.64 -25.82 36.71
C ARG A 100 -9.87 -24.35 36.28
N ALA A 101 -9.40 -23.98 35.09
CA ALA A 101 -9.74 -22.70 34.47
C ALA A 101 -11.10 -22.79 33.76
N THR A 102 -11.85 -21.69 33.74
CA THR A 102 -13.16 -21.60 33.05
C THR A 102 -12.97 -21.87 31.55
N THR A 103 -13.62 -22.91 31.05
CA THR A 103 -13.49 -23.41 29.68
C THR A 103 -14.69 -23.01 28.85
N THR A 104 -14.46 -22.41 27.70
CA THR A 104 -15.49 -22.23 26.66
C THR A 104 -15.38 -23.40 25.69
N THR A 105 -16.46 -24.14 25.46
CA THR A 105 -16.43 -25.29 24.54
C THR A 105 -17.09 -24.91 23.23
N ILE A 106 -16.41 -25.16 22.12
CA ILE A 106 -16.95 -25.00 20.77
C ILE A 106 -17.35 -26.39 20.26
N LEU A 107 -18.60 -26.53 19.84
CA LEU A 107 -19.08 -27.71 19.13
C LEU A 107 -19.10 -27.42 17.63
N GLY A 108 -18.35 -28.19 16.84
CA GLY A 108 -18.24 -28.00 15.39
C GLY A 108 -18.74 -29.20 14.61
N ALA A 109 -19.44 -28.93 13.51
CA ALA A 109 -19.77 -29.89 12.45
C ALA A 109 -19.07 -29.46 11.17
N ILE A 110 -18.26 -30.33 10.57
CA ILE A 110 -17.48 -30.05 9.35
C ILE A 110 -17.61 -31.19 8.33
N SER A 111 -17.57 -30.87 7.05
CA SER A 111 -17.38 -31.82 5.95
C SER A 111 -16.18 -31.40 5.09
N ALA A 112 -15.88 -32.16 4.04
CA ALA A 112 -14.83 -31.79 3.09
C ALA A 112 -15.12 -30.49 2.32
N GLU A 113 -16.39 -30.06 2.26
CA GLU A 113 -16.78 -28.78 1.64
C GLU A 113 -16.64 -27.58 2.59
N GLY A 114 -16.51 -27.82 3.89
CA GLY A 114 -16.24 -26.76 4.87
C GLY A 114 -16.96 -26.94 6.21
N VAL A 115 -17.07 -25.83 6.95
CA VAL A 115 -17.78 -25.80 8.23
C VAL A 115 -19.28 -25.73 7.96
N ILE A 116 -20.00 -26.74 8.44
CA ILE A 116 -21.46 -26.82 8.31
C ILE A 116 -22.12 -25.99 9.41
N LYS A 117 -21.67 -26.16 10.67
CA LYS A 117 -22.20 -25.43 11.81
C LYS A 117 -21.18 -25.37 12.94
N CYS A 118 -21.15 -24.24 13.63
CA CYS A 118 -20.37 -24.04 14.84
C CYS A 118 -21.28 -23.47 15.92
N SER A 119 -21.25 -24.05 17.12
CA SER A 119 -22.03 -23.58 18.27
C SER A 119 -21.12 -23.36 19.46
N LEU A 120 -21.25 -22.21 20.09
CA LEU A 120 -20.51 -21.85 21.29
C LEU A 120 -21.29 -22.25 22.53
N ARG A 121 -20.67 -23.03 23.41
CA ARG A 121 -21.19 -23.29 24.77
C ARG A 121 -20.38 -22.46 25.76
N LEU A 122 -20.99 -21.38 26.21
CA LEU A 122 -20.42 -20.56 27.28
C LEU A 122 -20.49 -21.28 28.63
N PRO A 123 -19.50 -21.09 29.51
CA PRO A 123 -19.57 -21.58 30.88
C PRO A 123 -20.75 -20.92 31.60
N GLN A 124 -21.60 -21.73 32.25
CA GLN A 124 -22.65 -21.16 33.09
C GLN A 124 -22.02 -20.41 34.28
N PRO A 125 -22.56 -19.24 34.67
CA PRO A 125 -22.13 -18.59 35.90
C PRO A 125 -22.33 -19.56 37.06
N PRO A 126 -21.42 -19.58 38.05
CA PRO A 126 -21.57 -20.46 39.21
C PRO A 126 -22.93 -20.17 39.85
N SER A 127 -23.83 -21.14 39.84
CA SER A 127 -25.12 -20.99 40.49
C SER A 127 -24.86 -20.71 41.97
N ASN A 128 -25.31 -19.56 42.47
CA ASN A 128 -25.36 -19.23 43.89
C ASN A 128 -26.34 -20.17 44.61
N LYS A 129 -25.95 -21.43 44.78
CA LYS A 129 -26.55 -22.34 45.75
C LYS A 129 -25.49 -22.61 46.80
N LYS A 130 -25.47 -21.75 47.83
CA LYS A 130 -25.00 -22.15 49.15
C LYS A 130 -25.79 -23.39 49.53
N ARG A 131 -25.15 -24.56 49.60
CA ARG A 131 -25.59 -25.64 50.48
C ARG A 131 -24.39 -26.44 50.96
N LYS A 132 -24.18 -26.28 52.27
CA LYS A 132 -23.54 -27.11 53.30
C LYS A 132 -22.63 -28.25 52.85
N ARG A 133 -21.41 -28.23 53.42
CA ARG A 133 -20.69 -29.46 53.77
C ARG A 133 -21.55 -30.28 54.73
N GLU A 134 -21.76 -31.54 54.43
CA GLU A 134 -21.97 -32.62 55.38
C GLU A 134 -21.45 -33.91 54.73
N ASP A 135 -20.96 -34.80 55.59
CA ASP A 135 -19.95 -35.84 55.35
C ASP A 135 -20.40 -37.03 54.49
N GLY A 136 -19.40 -37.75 53.96
CA GLY A 136 -19.41 -39.22 53.97
C GLY A 136 -19.78 -39.98 52.69
N VAL A 137 -18.80 -40.76 52.23
CA VAL A 137 -18.92 -42.12 51.66
C VAL A 137 -19.42 -42.29 50.22
N GLY A 138 -18.62 -43.02 49.43
CA GLY A 138 -19.15 -44.14 48.64
C GLY A 138 -19.27 -43.99 47.13
N GLN A 139 -18.25 -44.50 46.44
CA GLN A 139 -18.37 -45.43 45.29
C GLN A 139 -18.92 -44.99 43.91
N MET A 140 -18.29 -45.64 42.94
CA MET A 140 -18.48 -45.65 41.49
C MET A 140 -19.83 -46.22 41.03
N SER A 141 -20.29 -45.79 39.84
CA SER A 141 -20.85 -46.64 38.76
C SER A 141 -21.23 -45.73 37.57
N LYS A 142 -20.63 -45.89 36.38
CA LYS A 142 -21.05 -46.71 35.22
C LYS A 142 -22.56 -46.63 34.92
N GLY A 143 -22.91 -46.13 33.72
CA GLY A 143 -24.25 -46.24 33.14
C GLY A 143 -24.31 -45.70 31.71
N THR A 144 -24.57 -46.60 30.77
CA THR A 144 -24.54 -46.47 29.32
C THR A 144 -25.97 -46.39 28.76
N LEU A 145 -26.22 -45.48 27.79
CA LEU A 145 -27.27 -45.48 26.72
C LEU A 145 -28.77 -45.45 27.14
N PRO A 146 -29.76 -45.04 26.28
CA PRO A 146 -29.78 -45.22 24.82
C PRO A 146 -30.44 -44.14 23.92
N LEU A 147 -30.16 -44.30 22.61
CA LEU A 147 -30.98 -43.85 21.49
C LEU A 147 -32.40 -44.42 21.59
N VAL A 148 -33.42 -43.57 21.40
CA VAL A 148 -34.78 -44.00 21.09
C VAL A 148 -35.22 -43.32 19.80
N GLN A 149 -35.45 -44.13 18.77
CA GLN A 149 -36.28 -43.77 17.61
C GLN A 149 -37.70 -43.46 18.07
N LYS A 150 -38.28 -42.33 17.63
CA LYS A 150 -39.74 -42.20 17.49
C LYS A 150 -40.10 -41.44 16.22
N SER A 151 -40.79 -42.17 15.35
CA SER A 151 -41.55 -41.74 14.20
C SER A 151 -42.96 -41.25 14.59
N ARG A 152 -43.65 -40.58 13.64
CA ARG A 152 -45.05 -40.07 13.62
C ARG A 152 -45.19 -38.63 14.18
N LYS A 153 -45.99 -37.71 13.61
CA LYS A 153 -47.11 -37.77 12.65
C LYS A 153 -47.38 -36.35 12.09
N ARG A 154 -47.99 -36.29 10.90
CA ARG A 154 -48.63 -35.11 10.26
C ARG A 154 -49.52 -34.31 11.23
N ALA A 155 -49.52 -32.98 11.07
CA ALA A 155 -50.71 -32.14 11.25
C ALA A 155 -50.76 -31.12 10.09
N LYS A 156 -51.91 -31.09 9.41
CA LYS A 156 -52.36 -30.05 8.47
C LYS A 156 -53.03 -28.94 9.26
N GLU A 157 -52.86 -27.70 8.81
CA GLU A 157 -53.79 -26.55 8.85
C GLU A 157 -52.95 -25.31 8.51
N SER A 158 -53.37 -24.29 7.79
CA SER A 158 -54.45 -24.02 6.82
C SER A 158 -54.20 -22.57 6.39
N GLU A 159 -54.47 -22.26 5.13
CA GLU A 159 -54.44 -20.90 4.58
C GLU A 159 -55.26 -19.90 5.39
N SER A 160 -54.73 -18.69 5.55
CA SER A 160 -55.52 -17.47 5.73
C SER A 160 -54.83 -16.31 5.01
N SER A 161 -55.37 -16.03 3.84
CA SER A 161 -55.18 -14.84 3.03
C SER A 161 -55.52 -13.55 3.78
N ARG A 162 -54.76 -12.47 3.52
CA ARG A 162 -55.26 -11.07 3.50
C ARG A 162 -54.29 -10.13 2.77
N GLN A 163 -54.58 -9.99 1.47
CA GLN A 163 -54.63 -8.75 0.68
C GLN A 163 -53.57 -7.67 0.91
N THR A 164 -52.64 -7.61 -0.03
CA THR A 164 -51.93 -6.40 -0.47
C THR A 164 -52.91 -5.37 -1.04
N LYS A 165 -52.92 -4.16 -0.47
CA LYS A 165 -53.51 -2.97 -1.11
C LYS A 165 -52.52 -2.42 -2.13
N THR A 166 -52.91 -2.44 -3.40
CA THR A 166 -52.25 -1.74 -4.50
C THR A 166 -52.59 -0.26 -4.41
N ILE A 167 -51.58 0.61 -4.25
CA ILE A 167 -51.70 2.04 -4.54
C ILE A 167 -51.00 2.26 -5.88
N LYS A 168 -51.80 2.55 -6.92
CA LYS A 168 -51.31 3.05 -8.20
C LYS A 168 -50.92 4.52 -7.99
N ALA A 169 -49.66 4.87 -8.24
CA ALA A 169 -49.25 6.24 -8.45
C ALA A 169 -49.10 6.46 -9.96
N ASN A 170 -49.86 7.42 -10.48
CA ASN A 170 -49.87 7.84 -11.87
C ASN A 170 -48.52 8.47 -12.23
N ALA A 171 -47.92 8.03 -13.33
CA ALA A 171 -46.80 8.72 -13.96
C ALA A 171 -47.30 10.03 -14.58
N ILE A 172 -46.80 11.16 -14.07
CA ILE A 172 -46.88 12.46 -14.73
C ILE A 172 -45.64 12.55 -15.64
N PRO A 173 -45.78 12.78 -16.95
CA PRO A 173 -44.62 12.99 -17.81
C PRO A 173 -44.05 14.37 -17.50
N VAL A 174 -42.87 14.41 -16.88
CA VAL A 174 -42.09 15.65 -16.72
C VAL A 174 -41.21 15.77 -17.95
N ASN A 175 -41.57 16.67 -18.88
CA ASN A 175 -40.66 17.14 -19.92
C ASN A 175 -39.48 17.81 -19.23
N HIS A 176 -38.30 17.19 -19.27
CA HIS A 176 -37.08 17.77 -18.72
C HIS A 176 -36.47 18.70 -19.77
N GLU A 177 -36.84 19.98 -19.74
CA GLU A 177 -36.09 21.03 -20.42
C GLU A 177 -34.87 21.37 -19.55
N PHE A 178 -33.67 21.17 -20.07
CA PHE A 178 -32.39 21.46 -19.43
C PHE A 178 -31.98 22.90 -19.74
N ILE A 179 -31.81 23.73 -18.70
CA ILE A 179 -31.54 25.16 -18.86
C ILE A 179 -30.03 25.42 -18.74
N CYS A 180 -29.45 26.19 -19.65
CA CYS A 180 -28.05 26.59 -19.54
C CYS A 180 -27.85 27.52 -18.31
N PRO A 181 -26.85 27.27 -17.45
CA PRO A 181 -26.59 28.13 -16.30
C PRO A 181 -25.93 29.48 -16.68
N SER A 182 -25.39 29.60 -17.90
CA SER A 182 -24.63 30.77 -18.36
C SER A 182 -25.41 31.67 -19.31
N CYS A 183 -26.57 31.23 -19.82
CA CYS A 183 -27.44 32.02 -20.69
C CYS A 183 -28.89 31.49 -20.65
N PRO A 184 -29.90 32.23 -21.15
CA PRO A 184 -31.30 31.85 -20.98
C PRO A 184 -31.80 30.74 -21.93
N GLU A 185 -30.91 30.02 -22.63
CA GLU A 185 -31.30 28.95 -23.56
C GLU A 185 -31.66 27.63 -22.84
N THR A 186 -32.66 26.94 -23.38
CA THR A 186 -33.21 25.67 -22.87
C THR A 186 -33.10 24.56 -23.91
N PHE A 187 -32.79 23.34 -23.47
CA PHE A 187 -32.47 22.19 -24.31
C PHE A 187 -33.30 20.97 -23.95
N GLU A 188 -33.74 20.20 -24.93
CA GLU A 188 -34.55 18.98 -24.69
C GLU A 188 -33.67 17.76 -24.35
N SER A 189 -32.34 17.86 -24.53
CA SER A 189 -31.39 16.80 -24.18
C SER A 189 -30.12 17.35 -23.51
N LEU A 190 -29.54 16.56 -22.60
CA LEU A 190 -28.26 16.86 -21.93
C LEU A 190 -27.08 16.89 -22.90
N GLU A 191 -27.18 16.19 -24.02
CA GLU A 191 -26.13 16.13 -25.03
C GLU A 191 -26.04 17.45 -25.80
N ASP A 192 -27.20 18.03 -26.16
CA ASP A 192 -27.28 19.35 -26.79
C ASP A 192 -26.86 20.47 -25.82
N GLN A 193 -27.28 20.37 -24.55
CA GLN A 193 -26.81 21.28 -23.50
C GLN A 193 -25.28 21.20 -23.33
N GLY A 194 -24.71 19.99 -23.41
CA GLY A 194 -23.27 19.77 -23.31
C GLY A 194 -22.48 20.32 -24.50
N ILE A 195 -23.06 20.32 -25.70
CA ILE A 195 -22.47 20.96 -26.89
C ILE A 195 -22.50 22.48 -26.74
N HIS A 196 -23.64 23.03 -26.31
CA HIS A 196 -23.79 24.47 -26.06
C HIS A 196 -22.86 24.97 -24.93
N LEU A 197 -22.70 24.22 -23.84
CA LEU A 197 -21.76 24.58 -22.75
C LEU A 197 -20.31 24.70 -23.23
N LYS A 198 -19.91 23.97 -24.28
CA LYS A 198 -18.57 24.10 -24.87
C LYS A 198 -18.35 25.44 -25.58
N SER A 199 -19.38 26.10 -26.10
CA SER A 199 -19.21 27.41 -26.73
C SER A 199 -18.92 28.52 -25.71
N HIS A 200 -19.38 28.37 -24.46
CA HIS A 200 -19.02 29.26 -23.33
C HIS A 200 -17.59 29.03 -22.84
N ILE A 201 -17.06 27.79 -22.95
CA ILE A 201 -15.68 27.47 -22.56
C ILE A 201 -14.67 28.06 -23.56
N ILE A 202 -15.07 28.24 -24.82
CA ILE A 202 -14.20 28.80 -25.86
C ILE A 202 -14.20 30.34 -25.87
N THR A 203 -15.15 31.00 -25.20
CA THR A 203 -15.26 32.48 -25.17
C THR A 203 -14.63 33.16 -23.95
N SER A 204 -14.04 32.43 -22.99
CA SER A 204 -13.24 33.05 -21.91
C SER A 204 -11.73 33.13 -22.20
N VAL A 205 -11.31 32.80 -23.42
CA VAL A 205 -9.95 32.99 -23.90
C VAL A 205 -10.05 33.61 -25.29
N LEU A 206 -10.19 34.94 -25.35
CA LEU A 206 -9.71 35.84 -26.42
C LEU A 206 -10.33 37.24 -26.22
N ASP A 207 -9.56 38.12 -25.59
CA ASP A 207 -9.57 39.58 -25.82
C ASP A 207 -8.13 40.01 -25.47
N THR A 208 -7.20 40.05 -26.43
CA THR A 208 -6.87 41.24 -27.23
C THR A 208 -5.72 40.89 -28.21
N PRO A 209 -5.46 41.71 -29.27
CA PRO A 209 -5.29 41.24 -30.65
C PRO A 209 -3.85 40.95 -31.07
N ASN A 210 -3.71 40.08 -32.07
CA ASN A 210 -2.49 39.87 -32.83
C ASN A 210 -2.75 40.29 -34.29
N GLU A 211 -2.18 41.40 -34.74
CA GLU A 211 -1.58 41.51 -36.08
C GLU A 211 -0.30 40.66 -36.00
N GLY A 212 0.07 39.74 -36.86
CA GLY A 212 -0.12 39.55 -38.29
C GLY A 212 1.16 38.85 -38.76
N ASP A 213 1.02 37.92 -39.71
CA ASP A 213 2.06 37.37 -40.59
C ASP A 213 2.97 36.21 -40.12
N ASP A 214 2.53 35.03 -40.55
CA ASP A 214 3.14 34.19 -41.59
C ASP A 214 4.51 33.48 -41.40
N LEU A 215 4.37 32.15 -41.52
CA LEU A 215 5.19 31.21 -42.30
C LEU A 215 6.61 30.88 -41.79
N ALA A 216 6.73 29.65 -41.29
CA ALA A 216 7.97 28.86 -41.23
C ALA A 216 8.40 28.39 -42.64
N PRO A 217 9.50 27.60 -42.85
CA PRO A 217 10.55 27.13 -41.94
C PRO A 217 11.98 27.16 -42.55
N THR A 218 12.97 26.65 -41.78
CA THR A 218 14.11 25.79 -42.20
C THR A 218 15.56 26.27 -41.90
N ASN A 219 16.22 25.44 -41.09
CA ASN A 219 17.57 24.87 -41.14
C ASN A 219 18.85 25.68 -41.46
N SER A 220 19.84 25.40 -40.58
CA SER A 220 21.28 25.14 -40.79
C SER A 220 22.28 26.29 -40.96
N LEU A 221 23.10 26.44 -39.90
CA LEU A 221 24.57 26.55 -39.85
C LEU A 221 25.31 27.29 -40.98
N SER A 222 26.03 28.37 -40.65
CA SER A 222 27.50 28.47 -40.71
C SER A 222 28.00 29.92 -40.57
N GLU A 223 29.28 30.02 -40.24
CA GLU A 223 30.03 31.14 -39.69
C GLU A 223 30.29 32.35 -40.62
N SER A 224 30.59 33.46 -39.95
CA SER A 224 31.76 34.34 -40.15
C SER A 224 31.46 35.81 -40.46
N MET A 225 32.40 36.64 -40.03
CA MET A 225 32.24 38.04 -39.67
C MET A 225 32.68 39.04 -40.77
N SER A 226 32.08 40.24 -40.65
CA SER A 226 32.67 41.60 -40.75
C SER A 226 33.25 42.13 -42.08
N ILE A 227 32.94 43.41 -42.37
CA ILE A 227 33.81 44.54 -42.80
C ILE A 227 32.88 45.68 -43.32
N ILE A 228 32.59 46.77 -42.58
CA ILE A 228 33.33 48.04 -42.27
C ILE A 228 32.80 49.25 -43.11
N ASP A 229 32.23 50.21 -42.36
CA ASP A 229 32.45 51.69 -42.33
C ASP A 229 32.37 52.55 -43.62
N PRO A 230 31.96 53.82 -43.47
CA PRO A 230 32.94 54.83 -43.81
C PRO A 230 32.99 56.07 -42.87
N ARG A 231 34.21 56.28 -42.34
CA ARG A 231 35.03 57.52 -42.40
C ARG A 231 34.65 58.60 -41.36
N LEU A 232 35.56 59.34 -40.71
CA LEU A 232 37.01 59.63 -40.81
C LEU A 232 37.37 60.51 -39.55
N PRO A 233 38.60 61.04 -39.33
CA PRO A 233 39.40 60.74 -38.15
C PRO A 233 39.77 61.94 -37.24
N HIS A 234 40.42 61.63 -36.09
CA HIS A 234 41.44 62.41 -35.36
C HIS A 234 40.99 63.73 -34.69
N TYR A 235 41.34 64.13 -33.44
CA TYR A 235 42.45 63.87 -32.51
C TYR A 235 42.01 64.35 -31.08
N PRO A 236 42.83 64.22 -30.01
CA PRO A 236 42.43 63.81 -28.67
C PRO A 236 41.90 64.96 -27.79
N VAL A 237 41.27 64.64 -26.66
CA VAL A 237 41.57 65.22 -25.32
C VAL A 237 40.63 64.65 -24.24
N TRP A 238 41.28 64.23 -23.15
CA TRP A 238 40.82 63.90 -21.79
C TRP A 238 39.78 62.79 -21.56
N LYS A 239 40.30 61.64 -21.10
CA LYS A 239 39.52 60.65 -20.34
C LYS A 239 39.10 61.26 -18.99
N PRO A 240 37.80 61.30 -18.65
CA PRO A 240 37.41 61.23 -17.26
C PRO A 240 37.90 59.87 -16.73
N ILE A 241 38.53 59.88 -15.56
CA ILE A 241 38.90 58.66 -14.85
C ILE A 241 37.63 57.86 -14.64
N THR A 242 37.45 56.80 -15.43
CA THR A 242 36.45 55.78 -15.15
C THR A 242 37.02 55.01 -13.95
N VAL A 243 36.48 55.26 -12.77
CA VAL A 243 36.70 54.37 -11.63
C VAL A 243 36.07 53.04 -12.03
N VAL A 244 36.90 52.14 -12.56
CA VAL A 244 36.53 50.74 -12.71
C VAL A 244 36.49 50.21 -11.28
N THR A 245 35.32 50.20 -10.65
CA THR A 245 35.10 49.38 -9.46
C THR A 245 35.21 47.93 -9.93
N GLN A 246 36.39 47.34 -9.81
CA GLN A 246 36.52 45.89 -9.80
C GLN A 246 35.60 45.38 -8.70
N GLY A 247 34.56 44.63 -9.08
CA GLY A 247 33.66 44.01 -8.11
C GLY A 247 34.42 43.08 -7.18
N ARG A 248 33.92 42.90 -5.95
CA ARG A 248 34.60 42.07 -4.95
C ARG A 248 34.78 40.65 -5.48
N THR A 249 35.94 40.07 -5.21
CA THR A 249 36.20 38.65 -5.51
C THR A 249 35.27 37.75 -4.69
N TYR A 250 35.15 36.47 -5.04
CA TYR A 250 34.29 35.52 -4.33
C TYR A 250 34.52 35.53 -2.81
N ASP A 251 35.78 35.55 -2.38
CA ASP A 251 36.14 35.52 -0.96
C ASP A 251 35.85 36.87 -0.29
N GLU A 252 36.18 37.98 -0.94
CA GLU A 252 35.87 39.33 -0.43
C GLU A 252 34.37 39.57 -0.30
N ALA A 253 33.57 39.04 -1.24
CA ALA A 253 32.12 39.13 -1.19
C ALA A 253 31.52 38.32 -0.03
N VAL A 254 32.06 37.13 0.24
CA VAL A 254 31.66 36.32 1.41
C VAL A 254 32.05 37.03 2.71
N LEU A 255 33.28 37.53 2.80
CA LEU A 255 33.75 38.23 4.00
C LEU A 255 32.98 39.53 4.24
N HIS A 256 32.63 40.25 3.17
CA HIS A 256 31.80 41.45 3.24
C HIS A 256 30.38 41.14 3.73
N ALA A 257 29.72 40.14 3.13
CA ALA A 257 28.36 39.76 3.51
C ALA A 257 28.25 39.24 4.96
N CYS A 258 29.32 38.63 5.47
CA CYS A 258 29.41 38.18 6.87
C CYS A 258 29.97 39.25 7.83
N ASN A 259 30.27 40.46 7.34
CA ASN A 259 30.87 41.56 8.10
C ASN A 259 32.18 41.18 8.84
N VAL A 260 33.05 40.42 8.17
CA VAL A 260 34.34 39.92 8.70
C VAL A 260 35.53 40.32 7.83
N SER A 261 35.43 41.39 7.05
CA SER A 261 36.54 41.82 6.17
C SER A 261 37.78 42.31 6.95
N ASN A 262 37.60 42.77 8.20
CA ASN A 262 38.65 43.38 9.03
C ASN A 262 39.08 42.54 10.24
N VAL A 263 38.80 41.24 10.23
CA VAL A 263 39.18 40.31 11.32
C VAL A 263 40.48 39.58 11.02
N SER A 264 40.96 38.77 11.97
CA SER A 264 42.17 37.95 11.80
C SER A 264 42.05 36.99 10.61
N ASP A 265 43.16 36.68 9.94
CA ASP A 265 43.15 35.75 8.80
C ASP A 265 42.63 34.35 9.18
N GLN A 266 42.82 33.96 10.44
CA GLN A 266 42.25 32.73 10.98
C GLN A 266 40.71 32.75 11.00
N GLU A 267 40.10 33.88 11.36
CA GLU A 267 38.64 34.05 11.37
C GLU A 267 38.05 34.22 9.97
N LYS A 268 38.79 34.86 9.05
CA LYS A 268 38.45 34.90 7.62
C LYS A 268 38.40 33.49 7.02
N CYS A 269 39.44 32.68 7.26
CA CYS A 269 39.49 31.29 6.82
C CYS A 269 38.36 30.43 7.42
N LYS A 270 38.05 30.60 8.72
CA LYS A 270 36.91 29.91 9.36
C LYS A 270 35.58 30.27 8.70
N THR A 271 35.36 31.55 8.42
CA THR A 271 34.12 32.02 7.80
C THR A 271 33.94 31.46 6.39
N LEU A 272 35.00 31.52 5.57
CA LEU A 272 35.00 30.94 4.23
C LEU A 272 34.74 29.42 4.26
N TYR A 273 35.34 28.70 5.21
CA TYR A 273 35.12 27.27 5.39
C TYR A 273 33.67 26.94 5.79
N VAL A 274 33.06 27.70 6.69
CA VAL A 274 31.66 27.51 7.11
C VAL A 274 30.70 27.76 5.94
N VAL A 275 30.91 28.85 5.19
CA VAL A 275 30.09 29.19 4.02
C VAL A 275 30.19 28.12 2.93
N ASP A 276 31.39 27.61 2.67
CA ASP A 276 31.61 26.49 1.74
C ASP A 276 30.98 25.19 2.26
N SER A 277 31.13 24.89 3.55
CA SER A 277 30.58 23.68 4.18
C SER A 277 29.06 23.65 4.14
N LEU A 278 28.42 24.82 4.22
CA LEU A 278 26.97 24.98 4.09
C LEU A 278 26.51 25.11 2.63
N SER A 279 27.41 24.97 1.65
CA SER A 279 27.14 25.10 0.21
C SER A 279 26.44 26.41 -0.18
N LEU A 280 26.79 27.47 0.53
CA LEU A 280 26.27 28.81 0.30
C LEU A 280 27.11 29.53 -0.76
N ARG A 281 26.50 30.48 -1.47
CA ARG A 281 27.11 31.27 -2.53
C ARG A 281 26.87 32.76 -2.31
N PRO A 282 27.89 33.60 -2.51
CA PRO A 282 27.72 35.03 -2.55
C PRO A 282 27.01 35.46 -3.84
N PHE A 283 26.19 36.49 -3.72
CA PHE A 283 25.64 37.27 -4.82
C PHE A 283 25.82 38.75 -4.49
N PHE A 284 25.71 39.61 -5.49
CA PHE A 284 25.75 41.03 -5.28
C PHE A 284 24.60 41.76 -5.97
N HIS A 285 24.25 42.89 -5.39
CA HIS A 285 23.40 43.92 -5.98
C HIS A 285 24.18 45.24 -5.94
N VAL A 286 23.94 46.11 -6.91
CA VAL A 286 24.52 47.45 -6.94
C VAL A 286 23.42 48.42 -6.57
N ASP A 287 23.62 49.15 -5.48
CA ASP A 287 22.64 50.13 -5.01
C ASP A 287 22.54 51.35 -5.96
N ALA A 288 21.60 52.26 -5.67
CA ALA A 288 21.39 53.46 -6.48
C ALA A 288 22.60 54.42 -6.54
N ASN A 289 23.57 54.25 -5.63
CA ASN A 289 24.79 55.05 -5.54
C ASN A 289 25.97 54.37 -6.26
N GLY A 290 25.77 53.19 -6.86
CA GLY A 290 26.83 52.42 -7.51
C GLY A 290 27.67 51.58 -6.55
N CYS A 291 27.26 51.44 -5.28
CA CYS A 291 27.95 50.63 -4.29
C CYS A 291 27.52 49.16 -4.39
N GLU A 292 28.51 48.25 -4.42
CA GLU A 292 28.26 46.82 -4.39
C GLU A 292 27.89 46.38 -2.97
N GLU A 293 26.71 45.78 -2.83
CA GLU A 293 26.24 45.11 -1.62
C GLU A 293 26.20 43.59 -1.83
N ASN A 294 26.76 42.83 -0.88
CA ASN A 294 26.90 41.39 -0.99
C ASN A 294 25.95 40.66 -0.04
N GLY A 295 25.27 39.64 -0.56
CA GLY A 295 24.48 38.70 0.23
C GLY A 295 24.95 37.27 0.01
N ILE A 296 24.59 36.36 0.92
CA ILE A 296 24.91 34.93 0.80
C ILE A 296 23.60 34.13 0.85
N ALA A 297 23.42 33.22 -0.10
CA ALA A 297 22.27 32.34 -0.16
C ALA A 297 22.66 30.97 -0.73
N SER A 298 21.76 29.99 -0.68
CA SER A 298 22.03 28.70 -1.33
C SER A 298 22.22 28.88 -2.84
N GLN A 299 23.07 28.05 -3.46
CA GLN A 299 23.30 28.10 -4.93
C GLN A 299 21.99 28.11 -5.73
N ARG A 300 20.99 27.32 -5.29
CA ARG A 300 19.69 27.24 -5.95
C ARG A 300 18.93 28.56 -5.86
N LEU A 301 18.94 29.21 -4.70
CA LEU A 301 18.27 30.50 -4.51
C LEU A 301 18.98 31.62 -5.28
N VAL A 302 20.31 31.66 -5.26
CA VAL A 302 21.10 32.63 -6.04
C VAL A 302 20.83 32.50 -7.53
N ASN A 303 20.79 31.28 -8.06
CA ASN A 303 20.50 31.05 -9.48
C ASN A 303 19.07 31.48 -9.85
N LYS A 304 18.09 31.21 -8.96
CA LYS A 304 16.70 31.66 -9.15
C LYS A 304 16.62 33.19 -9.15
N MET A 305 17.17 33.83 -8.13
CA MET A 305 17.14 35.30 -7.99
C MET A 305 17.88 36.01 -9.11
N SER A 306 19.02 35.49 -9.56
CA SER A 306 19.79 36.09 -10.67
C SER A 306 19.09 35.94 -12.03
N GLY A 307 18.19 34.95 -12.17
CA GLY A 307 17.36 34.77 -13.36
C GLY A 307 16.09 35.62 -13.35
N GLU A 308 15.48 35.83 -12.18
CA GLU A 308 14.23 36.60 -12.00
C GLU A 308 14.49 38.12 -11.88
N TYR A 309 15.61 38.52 -11.27
CA TYR A 309 15.91 39.93 -10.98
C TYR A 309 17.25 40.33 -11.61
N GLN A 310 17.19 41.17 -12.65
CA GLN A 310 18.37 41.67 -13.37
C GLN A 310 19.35 42.47 -12.49
N ALA A 311 18.86 42.95 -11.34
CA ALA A 311 19.61 43.69 -10.34
C ALA A 311 20.50 42.81 -9.43
N ILE A 312 20.28 41.48 -9.41
CA ILE A 312 21.03 40.52 -8.61
C ILE A 312 21.96 39.72 -9.52
N LYS A 313 23.25 39.69 -9.21
CA LYS A 313 24.27 38.96 -9.98
C LYS A 313 25.00 37.93 -9.12
N SER A 314 25.24 36.75 -9.68
CA SER A 314 26.00 35.69 -9.02
C SER A 314 27.51 35.92 -9.16
N ILE A 315 28.28 35.50 -8.15
CA ILE A 315 29.75 35.54 -8.18
C ILE A 315 30.27 34.12 -8.32
N LEU A 316 31.10 33.88 -9.34
CA LEU A 316 31.62 32.55 -9.65
C LEU A 316 32.76 32.18 -8.70
N PRO A 317 32.80 30.92 -8.20
CA PRO A 317 33.87 30.47 -7.33
C PRO A 317 35.19 30.32 -8.10
N LEU A 318 36.29 30.76 -7.46
CA LEU A 318 37.64 30.37 -7.85
C LEU A 318 38.03 29.05 -7.15
N LYS A 319 38.68 28.16 -7.90
CA LYS A 319 39.11 26.84 -7.44
C LYS A 319 40.17 26.99 -6.35
N ARG A 320 39.87 26.62 -5.10
CA ARG A 320 40.81 26.70 -3.97
C ARG A 320 41.59 25.38 -3.79
N SER A 321 42.89 25.50 -3.51
CA SER A 321 43.73 24.41 -3.01
C SER A 321 43.64 24.36 -1.49
N PHE A 322 43.33 23.20 -0.92
CA PHE A 322 43.14 23.01 0.52
C PHE A 322 44.46 22.54 1.15
N GLU A 323 45.30 23.47 1.61
CA GLU A 323 46.47 23.13 2.41
C GLU A 323 46.46 23.89 3.75
N SER A 324 46.34 23.09 4.81
CA SER A 324 46.58 23.39 6.23
C SER A 324 45.55 24.29 6.95
N MET A 325 44.65 23.65 7.70
CA MET A 325 44.36 24.03 9.09
C MET A 325 43.87 22.80 9.84
N ASN A 326 44.62 22.44 10.90
CA ASN A 326 44.31 21.33 11.79
C ASN A 326 43.54 21.85 13.02
N THR A 327 42.54 21.07 13.42
CA THR A 327 41.86 21.06 14.73
C THR A 327 41.19 22.35 15.22
N SER A 328 39.86 22.45 15.06
CA SER A 328 38.90 22.86 16.12
C SER A 328 37.48 23.16 15.63
N ILE A 329 36.86 22.32 14.79
CA ILE A 329 35.40 22.28 14.64
C ILE A 329 34.97 20.82 14.55
N CYS A 330 34.41 20.28 15.62
CA CYS A 330 33.86 18.94 15.62
C CYS A 330 32.52 18.96 14.87
N ILE A 331 32.50 18.49 13.62
CA ILE A 331 31.29 18.28 12.82
C ILE A 331 30.28 17.35 13.53
N ASN A 332 30.73 16.51 14.49
CA ASN A 332 29.85 15.69 15.33
C ASN A 332 29.13 16.45 16.47
N CYS A 333 29.34 17.77 16.61
CA CYS A 333 28.72 18.57 17.68
C CYS A 333 27.67 19.58 17.17
N SER A 334 27.40 19.63 15.87
CA SER A 334 26.13 20.23 15.41
C SER A 334 25.03 19.20 15.63
N PRO A 335 23.87 19.54 16.23
CA PRO A 335 22.74 18.64 16.18
C PRO A 335 22.47 18.33 14.71
N GLU A 336 22.32 17.06 14.35
CA GLU A 336 21.67 16.70 13.09
C GLU A 336 20.40 17.55 13.03
N ILE A 337 20.34 18.50 12.10
CA ILE A 337 19.10 19.19 11.78
C ILE A 337 18.24 18.11 11.14
N VAL A 338 17.53 17.33 11.95
CA VAL A 338 16.55 16.37 11.47
C VAL A 338 15.54 17.20 10.70
N PRO A 339 15.46 17.05 9.37
CA PRO A 339 14.50 17.81 8.58
C PRO A 339 13.12 17.54 9.15
N THR A 340 12.47 18.59 9.66
CA THR A 340 11.06 18.51 10.05
C THR A 340 10.25 18.30 8.78
N LEU A 341 9.06 17.70 8.90
CA LEU A 341 8.16 17.54 7.75
C LEU A 341 7.92 18.87 7.02
N THR A 342 7.86 19.97 7.77
CA THR A 342 7.77 21.33 7.25
C THR A 342 8.94 21.70 6.32
N ASN A 343 10.17 21.31 6.67
CA ASN A 343 11.35 21.54 5.83
C ASN A 343 11.31 20.69 4.54
N ILE A 344 10.79 19.47 4.63
CA ILE A 344 10.63 18.58 3.47
C ILE A 344 9.59 19.15 2.51
N ILE A 345 8.43 19.58 3.05
CA ILE A 345 7.37 20.20 2.28
C ILE A 345 7.86 21.50 1.63
N SER A 346 8.57 22.36 2.37
CA SER A 346 9.03 23.66 1.86
C SER A 346 10.14 23.56 0.80
N SER A 347 11.03 22.57 0.93
CA SER A 347 12.09 22.33 -0.06
C SER A 347 11.64 21.51 -1.26
N SER A 348 10.45 20.91 -1.20
CA SER A 348 9.91 20.10 -2.29
C SER A 348 9.72 20.92 -3.56
N PRO A 349 9.96 20.34 -4.76
CA PRO A 349 9.54 20.95 -6.00
C PRO A 349 8.03 21.19 -6.12
N TYR A 350 7.22 20.61 -5.23
CA TYR A 350 5.75 20.69 -5.23
C TYR A 350 5.22 21.37 -3.96
N SER A 351 6.04 22.23 -3.34
CA SER A 351 5.77 22.84 -2.03
C SER A 351 4.45 23.60 -1.98
N LYS A 352 4.07 24.32 -3.03
CA LYS A 352 2.80 25.07 -3.09
C LYS A 352 1.57 24.18 -2.87
N LEU A 353 1.52 23.02 -3.51
CA LEU A 353 0.42 22.06 -3.35
C LEU A 353 0.47 21.38 -1.99
N LEU A 354 1.66 20.94 -1.56
CA LEU A 354 1.82 20.24 -0.29
C LEU A 354 1.53 21.13 0.92
N MET A 355 1.79 22.44 0.84
CA MET A 355 1.46 23.42 1.89
C MET A 355 -0.05 23.64 2.07
N GLN A 356 -0.87 23.28 1.08
CA GLN A 356 -2.34 23.35 1.21
C GLN A 356 -2.91 22.18 2.02
N ARG A 357 -2.11 21.15 2.29
CA ARG A 357 -2.50 19.95 3.03
C ARG A 357 -1.86 19.92 4.41
N GLN A 358 -2.52 19.23 5.32
CA GLN A 358 -1.99 18.98 6.66
C GLN A 358 -1.62 17.53 6.80
N TYR A 359 -0.48 17.27 7.45
CA TYR A 359 0.05 15.93 7.61
C TYR A 359 0.36 15.64 9.07
N THR A 360 0.08 14.43 9.50
CA THR A 360 0.36 13.95 10.86
C THR A 360 1.17 12.66 10.79
N GLU A 361 2.17 12.49 11.66
CA GLU A 361 2.93 11.24 11.73
C GLU A 361 2.01 10.07 12.15
N LEU A 362 2.22 8.89 11.55
CA LEU A 362 1.46 7.68 11.83
C LEU A 362 1.49 7.35 13.34
N THR A 363 0.30 7.29 13.96
CA THR A 363 0.15 7.12 15.40
C THR A 363 -0.15 5.66 15.78
N PRO A 364 0.15 5.24 17.03
CA PRO A 364 -0.19 3.89 17.52
C PRO A 364 -1.68 3.54 17.42
N ASP A 365 -2.58 4.52 17.56
CA ASP A 365 -4.02 4.30 17.45
C ASP A 365 -4.41 3.94 16.01
N VAL A 366 -3.84 4.64 15.04
CA VAL A 366 -4.03 4.32 13.61
C VAL A 366 -3.42 2.96 13.28
N CYS A 367 -2.25 2.62 13.83
CA CYS A 367 -1.68 1.27 13.70
C CYS A 367 -2.63 0.18 14.22
N THR A 368 -3.30 0.43 15.33
CA THR A 368 -4.27 -0.51 15.92
C THR A 368 -5.50 -0.68 15.02
N ILE A 369 -6.00 0.40 14.43
CA ILE A 369 -7.15 0.36 13.50
C ILE A 369 -6.81 -0.45 12.25
N ILE A 370 -5.67 -0.19 11.61
CA ILE A 370 -5.26 -0.87 10.38
C ILE A 370 -5.05 -2.37 10.61
N ASN A 371 -4.65 -2.77 11.83
CA ASN A 371 -4.42 -4.16 12.21
C ASN A 371 -5.68 -4.89 12.71
N LYS A 372 -6.88 -4.32 12.58
CA LYS A 372 -8.13 -5.02 12.86
C LYS A 372 -8.37 -6.13 11.82
N ASP A 373 -8.87 -7.27 12.28
CA ASP A 373 -9.11 -8.44 11.44
C ASP A 373 -10.23 -8.18 10.42
N TRP A 374 -9.96 -8.43 9.14
CA TRP A 374 -10.89 -8.18 8.05
C TRP A 374 -12.11 -9.12 8.04
N ASP A 375 -12.06 -10.26 8.72
CA ASP A 375 -13.20 -11.17 8.85
C ASP A 375 -14.30 -10.55 9.73
N PHE A 376 -13.88 -9.85 10.80
CA PHE A 376 -14.78 -9.20 11.75
C PHE A 376 -15.03 -7.73 11.41
N PHE A 377 -14.08 -7.08 10.73
CA PHE A 377 -14.12 -5.68 10.37
C PHE A 377 -13.79 -5.50 8.88
N PRO A 378 -14.67 -5.96 7.97
CA PRO A 378 -14.40 -5.95 6.53
C PRO A 378 -14.20 -4.53 5.98
N GLN A 379 -14.76 -3.50 6.60
CA GLN A 379 -14.59 -2.11 6.21
C GLN A 379 -13.16 -1.59 6.34
N ILE A 380 -12.34 -2.24 7.18
CA ILE A 380 -10.97 -1.80 7.48
C ILE A 380 -10.06 -1.86 6.26
N LYS A 381 -10.36 -2.72 5.28
CA LYS A 381 -9.62 -2.73 4.01
C LYS A 381 -9.78 -1.44 3.21
N PHE A 382 -10.96 -0.82 3.25
CA PHE A 382 -11.23 0.47 2.59
C PHE A 382 -10.65 1.63 3.39
N ALA A 383 -10.79 1.60 4.71
CA ALA A 383 -10.15 2.58 5.59
C ALA A 383 -8.62 2.56 5.40
N THR A 384 -8.01 1.38 5.31
CA THR A 384 -6.55 1.23 5.16
C THR A 384 -6.04 1.89 3.89
N VAL A 385 -6.68 1.67 2.75
CA VAL A 385 -6.24 2.30 1.49
C VAL A 385 -6.49 3.81 1.51
N GLN A 386 -7.56 4.26 2.16
CA GLN A 386 -7.84 5.67 2.34
C GLN A 386 -6.79 6.34 3.26
N ILE A 387 -6.36 5.70 4.34
CA ILE A 387 -5.30 6.22 5.24
C ILE A 387 -4.00 6.50 4.49
N PHE A 388 -3.61 5.58 3.60
CA PHE A 388 -2.34 5.68 2.88
C PHE A 388 -2.44 6.46 1.56
N ALA A 389 -3.64 6.90 1.16
CA ALA A 389 -3.81 7.79 0.03
C ALA A 389 -3.17 9.15 0.33
N GLY A 390 -2.21 9.57 -0.50
CA GLY A 390 -1.48 10.82 -0.30
C GLY A 390 -0.46 10.79 0.84
N ALA A 391 -0.22 9.65 1.49
CA ALA A 391 0.75 9.55 2.58
C ALA A 391 2.19 9.80 2.10
N ILE A 392 3.03 10.34 2.98
CA ILE A 392 4.45 10.65 2.71
C ILE A 392 5.34 9.66 3.46
N LEU A 393 6.26 9.02 2.73
CA LEU A 393 7.34 8.22 3.32
C LEU A 393 8.64 9.01 3.23
N TYR A 394 9.29 9.19 4.38
CA TYR A 394 10.52 9.96 4.50
C TYR A 394 11.62 9.12 5.14
N ASN A 395 12.70 8.83 4.41
CA ASN A 395 13.86 8.14 4.95
C ASN A 395 14.83 9.16 5.57
N THR A 396 14.95 9.13 6.90
CA THR A 396 15.78 10.09 7.65
C THR A 396 17.28 9.89 7.47
N THR A 397 17.72 8.74 6.94
CA THR A 397 19.16 8.45 6.76
C THR A 397 19.70 9.01 5.46
N ASN A 398 18.91 8.96 4.38
CA ASN A 398 19.35 9.36 3.05
C ASN A 398 18.57 10.55 2.46
N GLY A 399 17.59 11.09 3.20
CA GLY A 399 16.79 12.25 2.80
C GLY A 399 15.73 11.96 1.73
N GLN A 400 15.65 10.73 1.21
CA GLN A 400 14.70 10.40 0.15
C GLN A 400 13.27 10.48 0.68
N THR A 401 12.42 11.16 -0.09
CA THR A 401 11.03 11.38 0.28
C THR A 401 10.13 11.03 -0.89
N ILE A 402 9.09 10.23 -0.65
CA ILE A 402 8.04 9.97 -1.64
C ILE A 402 6.66 10.29 -1.08
N MET A 403 5.75 10.65 -1.97
CA MET A 403 4.32 10.65 -1.73
C MET A 403 3.66 9.46 -2.42
N LEU A 404 2.73 8.82 -1.74
CA LEU A 404 1.96 7.68 -2.23
C LEU A 404 0.71 8.16 -2.96
N ASN A 405 0.74 8.14 -4.29
CA ASN A 405 -0.40 8.57 -5.12
C ASN A 405 -1.48 7.50 -5.18
N THR A 406 -1.09 6.22 -5.20
CA THR A 406 -2.02 5.11 -5.33
C THR A 406 -1.50 3.91 -4.57
N VAL A 407 -2.38 3.32 -3.78
CA VAL A 407 -2.11 2.13 -2.99
C VAL A 407 -3.22 1.09 -3.17
N GLU A 408 -2.85 -0.18 -3.05
CA GLU A 408 -3.75 -1.33 -3.13
C GLU A 408 -3.56 -2.22 -1.90
N ALA A 409 -4.64 -2.51 -1.16
CA ALA A 409 -4.56 -3.39 0.01
C ALA A 409 -4.95 -4.83 -0.33
N TYR A 410 -4.17 -5.76 0.19
CA TYR A 410 -4.36 -7.20 0.08
C TYR A 410 -4.36 -7.83 1.47
N GLY A 411 -5.22 -8.81 1.72
CA GLY A 411 -5.33 -9.48 3.02
C GLY A 411 -4.17 -10.44 3.31
N ARG A 412 -4.14 -11.02 4.52
CA ARG A 412 -3.19 -12.10 4.90
C ARG A 412 -3.84 -13.36 5.47
N THR A 413 -5.02 -13.24 6.08
CA THR A 413 -5.60 -14.24 6.98
C THR A 413 -6.06 -15.51 6.26
N THR A 414 -6.97 -15.43 5.28
CA THR A 414 -7.49 -16.64 4.60
C THR A 414 -7.80 -16.42 3.13
N LYS A 415 -7.82 -17.51 2.33
CA LYS A 415 -8.27 -17.49 0.91
C LYS A 415 -9.68 -16.97 0.75
N LEU A 416 -10.53 -17.24 1.75
CA LEU A 416 -11.94 -16.87 1.73
C LEU A 416 -12.08 -15.35 1.80
N ILE A 417 -11.32 -14.70 2.69
CA ILE A 417 -11.35 -13.24 2.88
C ILE A 417 -10.67 -12.52 1.71
N ASP A 418 -9.50 -13.01 1.28
CA ASP A 418 -8.82 -12.46 0.12
C ASP A 418 -8.09 -13.55 -0.70
N PRO A 419 -8.54 -13.81 -1.95
CA PRO A 419 -7.87 -14.79 -2.82
C PRO A 419 -6.45 -14.36 -3.22
N HIS A 420 -6.14 -13.05 -3.17
CA HIS A 420 -4.85 -12.46 -3.53
C HIS A 420 -3.93 -12.21 -2.32
N ARG A 421 -4.22 -12.81 -1.15
CA ARG A 421 -3.41 -12.62 0.06
C ARG A 421 -1.93 -12.94 -0.13
N GLU A 422 -1.06 -12.30 0.67
CA GLU A 422 0.38 -12.57 0.63
C GLU A 422 0.68 -14.08 0.81
N PRO A 423 1.43 -14.71 -0.11
CA PRO A 423 1.73 -16.13 -0.03
C PRO A 423 2.86 -16.40 0.98
N PHE A 424 2.53 -16.99 2.13
CA PHE A 424 3.53 -17.46 3.09
C PHE A 424 4.09 -18.85 2.74
N GLY A 425 5.36 -19.10 3.03
CA GLY A 425 5.94 -20.45 2.97
C GLY A 425 7.39 -20.50 2.50
N LYS A 426 7.86 -21.72 2.23
CA LYS A 426 9.16 -21.99 1.61
C LYS A 426 8.97 -22.33 0.15
N LEU A 427 9.79 -21.73 -0.73
CA LEU A 427 9.88 -22.11 -2.13
C LEU A 427 11.28 -22.67 -2.38
N LYS A 428 11.37 -23.93 -2.85
CA LYS A 428 12.65 -24.59 -3.18
C LYS A 428 13.71 -24.48 -2.06
N GLY A 429 13.30 -24.59 -0.79
CA GLY A 429 14.20 -24.53 0.36
C GLY A 429 14.45 -23.12 0.93
N PHE A 430 14.15 -22.05 0.19
CA PHE A 430 14.29 -20.67 0.65
C PHE A 430 12.97 -20.16 1.25
N THR A 431 13.06 -19.40 2.35
CA THR A 431 11.91 -18.69 2.92
C THR A 431 11.53 -17.56 1.96
N LYS A 432 10.25 -17.48 1.56
CA LYS A 432 9.79 -16.36 0.73
C LYS A 432 9.98 -15.04 1.50
N PRO A 433 10.50 -13.98 0.85
CA PRO A 433 10.48 -12.63 1.42
C PRO A 433 9.06 -12.28 1.85
N THR A 434 8.92 -11.66 3.01
CA THR A 434 7.62 -11.28 3.56
C THR A 434 7.61 -9.81 3.93
N SER A 435 6.45 -9.18 3.81
CA SER A 435 6.26 -7.83 4.32
C SER A 435 5.90 -7.80 5.81
N LEU A 436 5.84 -8.95 6.50
CA LEU A 436 5.53 -8.97 7.92
C LEU A 436 6.52 -8.10 8.74
N PRO A 437 6.02 -7.35 9.73
CA PRO A 437 6.89 -6.62 10.63
C PRO A 437 7.94 -7.54 11.27
N PRO A 438 9.23 -7.18 11.22
CA PRO A 438 10.28 -8.01 11.79
C PRO A 438 10.17 -8.03 13.32
N PRO A 439 10.60 -9.13 13.97
CA PRO A 439 10.65 -9.18 15.43
C PRO A 439 11.67 -8.15 15.94
N GLY A 440 11.27 -7.31 16.88
CA GLY A 440 12.15 -6.32 17.50
C GLY A 440 11.47 -4.97 17.72
N LYS A 441 12.27 -3.97 18.12
CA LYS A 441 11.81 -2.60 18.24
C LYS A 441 11.76 -1.99 16.83
N ILE A 442 10.55 -1.70 16.36
CA ILE A 442 10.29 -1.02 15.09
C ILE A 442 9.62 0.35 15.37
N PRO A 443 9.72 1.33 14.45
CA PRO A 443 9.20 2.68 14.69
C PRO A 443 7.68 2.74 14.90
N TYR A 444 6.95 1.95 14.11
CA TYR A 444 5.49 1.87 14.14
C TYR A 444 5.07 0.46 14.54
N SER A 445 4.24 0.33 15.59
CA SER A 445 3.77 -0.99 16.04
C SER A 445 3.08 -1.69 14.89
N ASP A 446 3.52 -2.92 14.59
CA ASP A 446 2.84 -3.81 13.66
C ASP A 446 2.67 -3.26 12.23
N ILE A 447 3.48 -2.26 11.86
CA ILE A 447 3.51 -1.65 10.52
C ILE A 447 4.96 -1.55 10.05
N TRP A 448 5.22 -2.02 8.83
CA TRP A 448 6.57 -2.16 8.30
C TRP A 448 6.64 -1.86 6.80
N PRO A 449 7.19 -0.69 6.40
CA PRO A 449 7.48 -0.40 5.00
C PRO A 449 8.71 -1.17 4.54
N VAL A 450 8.64 -1.85 3.40
CA VAL A 450 9.74 -2.66 2.85
C VAL A 450 9.64 -2.82 1.35
N SER A 451 10.79 -2.97 0.68
CA SER A 451 10.81 -3.36 -0.73
C SER A 451 11.02 -4.88 -0.87
N LEU A 452 10.03 -5.56 -1.47
CA LEU A 452 10.09 -7.00 -1.73
C LEU A 452 10.58 -7.27 -3.15
N HIS A 453 11.61 -8.10 -3.28
CA HIS A 453 12.10 -8.52 -4.59
C HIS A 453 11.21 -9.61 -5.20
N ALA A 454 10.61 -9.31 -6.35
CA ALA A 454 9.92 -10.27 -7.21
C ALA A 454 10.69 -10.43 -8.54
N SER A 455 10.31 -11.43 -9.34
CA SER A 455 10.88 -11.67 -10.68
C SER A 455 10.72 -10.48 -11.63
N GLU A 456 9.64 -9.72 -11.48
CA GLU A 456 9.32 -8.53 -12.27
C GLU A 456 10.06 -7.27 -11.81
N GLY A 457 10.65 -7.29 -10.60
CA GLY A 457 11.27 -6.12 -9.98
C GLY A 457 10.95 -5.99 -8.49
N SER A 458 11.48 -4.93 -7.88
CA SER A 458 11.24 -4.63 -6.47
C SER A 458 9.89 -3.95 -6.29
N LYS A 459 9.07 -4.42 -5.34
CA LYS A 459 7.74 -3.90 -5.06
C LYS A 459 7.75 -3.24 -3.69
N LEU A 460 7.40 -1.96 -3.61
CA LEU A 460 7.28 -1.26 -2.33
C LEU A 460 5.96 -1.63 -1.66
N VAL A 461 6.05 -2.12 -0.42
CA VAL A 461 4.91 -2.63 0.33
C VAL A 461 4.98 -2.10 1.76
N ILE A 462 3.84 -1.64 2.29
CA ILE A 462 3.66 -1.40 3.72
C ILE A 462 2.94 -2.61 4.29
N GLY A 463 3.69 -3.45 5.01
CA GLY A 463 3.15 -4.66 5.60
C GLY A 463 2.62 -4.43 7.00
N THR A 464 1.47 -5.06 7.29
CA THR A 464 0.83 -5.07 8.61
C THR A 464 0.69 -6.52 9.10
N LEU A 465 0.03 -6.78 10.22
CA LEU A 465 -0.28 -8.16 10.66
C LEU A 465 -1.42 -8.80 9.86
N VAL A 466 -2.36 -8.00 9.35
CA VAL A 466 -3.59 -8.48 8.70
C VAL A 466 -3.60 -8.28 7.19
N SER A 467 -2.78 -7.35 6.69
CA SER A 467 -2.78 -6.93 5.29
C SER A 467 -1.38 -6.53 4.80
N ASN A 468 -1.27 -6.35 3.50
CA ASN A 468 -0.14 -5.73 2.83
C ASN A 468 -0.67 -4.65 1.88
N ILE A 469 -0.14 -3.44 2.02
CA ILE A 469 -0.49 -2.30 1.19
C ILE A 469 0.59 -2.17 0.13
N LEU A 470 0.28 -2.56 -1.11
CA LEU A 470 1.15 -2.42 -2.26
C LEU A 470 1.07 -0.97 -2.76
N VAL A 471 2.23 -0.32 -2.89
CA VAL A 471 2.31 0.99 -3.53
C VAL A 471 2.33 0.79 -5.05
N THR A 472 1.31 1.30 -5.74
CA THR A 472 1.17 1.16 -7.20
C THR A 472 1.34 2.47 -7.95
N SER A 473 1.40 3.60 -7.23
CA SER A 473 1.95 4.84 -7.76
C SER A 473 2.57 5.70 -6.65
N ASN A 474 3.73 6.27 -6.93
CA ASN A 474 4.38 7.24 -6.05
C ASN A 474 5.21 8.27 -6.83
N MET A 475 5.53 9.38 -6.18
CA MET A 475 6.39 10.42 -6.73
C MET A 475 7.41 10.89 -5.70
N ARG A 476 8.61 11.28 -6.15
CA ARG A 476 9.64 11.85 -5.28
C ARG A 476 9.28 13.28 -4.94
N LEU A 477 9.40 13.62 -3.65
CA LEU A 477 9.20 14.98 -3.15
C LEU A 477 10.52 15.73 -2.95
N ASP A 478 11.64 15.02 -2.88
CA ASP A 478 12.98 15.60 -2.71
C ASP A 478 13.68 15.94 -4.05
N ALA A 479 13.14 15.44 -5.18
CA ALA A 479 13.71 15.67 -6.50
C ALA A 479 12.62 15.68 -7.59
N VAL A 480 12.82 16.50 -8.62
CA VAL A 480 11.99 16.46 -9.83
C VAL A 480 12.34 15.18 -10.60
N SER A 481 11.43 14.21 -10.57
CA SER A 481 11.59 12.94 -11.28
C SER A 481 10.24 12.42 -11.73
N LYS A 482 10.26 11.56 -12.76
CA LYS A 482 9.06 10.91 -13.27
C LYS A 482 8.41 10.06 -12.16
N PRO A 483 7.08 10.17 -11.93
CA PRO A 483 6.37 9.29 -11.01
C PRO A 483 6.56 7.82 -11.38
N SER A 484 6.70 6.96 -10.37
CA SER A 484 6.69 5.51 -10.55
C SER A 484 5.25 5.04 -10.62
N ILE A 485 4.88 4.30 -11.66
CA ILE A 485 3.53 3.73 -11.83
C ILE A 485 3.61 2.24 -12.10
N GLY A 486 2.75 1.49 -11.44
CA GLY A 486 2.70 0.03 -11.47
C GLY A 486 3.21 -0.58 -10.17
N ALA A 487 3.13 -1.91 -10.08
CA ALA A 487 3.50 -2.66 -8.88
C ALA A 487 5.00 -2.64 -8.58
N VAL A 488 5.85 -2.30 -9.55
CA VAL A 488 7.31 -2.22 -9.40
C VAL A 488 7.70 -0.79 -9.06
N THR A 489 8.49 -0.64 -8.02
CA THR A 489 9.01 0.65 -7.55
C THR A 489 10.50 0.74 -7.84
N LEU A 490 10.88 1.68 -8.70
CA LEU A 490 12.27 1.83 -9.17
C LEU A 490 13.00 2.98 -8.48
N ASN A 491 12.28 4.04 -8.14
CA ASN A 491 12.78 5.33 -7.66
C ASN A 491 12.91 5.43 -6.13
N PHE A 492 12.43 4.43 -5.38
CA PHE A 492 12.49 4.40 -3.92
C PHE A 492 12.55 2.94 -3.45
N LYS A 493 13.62 2.56 -2.77
CA LYS A 493 13.86 1.20 -2.31
C LYS A 493 14.19 1.24 -0.83
N LEU A 494 13.62 0.31 -0.08
CA LEU A 494 13.81 0.17 1.35
C LEU A 494 14.39 -1.20 1.65
N ASP A 495 15.62 -1.21 2.11
CA ASP A 495 16.16 -2.35 2.86
C ASP A 495 15.73 -2.30 4.34
N LYS A 496 16.27 -3.19 5.16
CA LYS A 496 15.92 -3.24 6.59
C LYS A 496 16.37 -2.00 7.36
N LYS A 497 17.52 -1.40 7.02
CA LYS A 497 18.06 -0.21 7.69
C LYS A 497 17.24 1.02 7.26
N ASP A 498 16.96 1.14 5.98
CA ASP A 498 16.13 2.19 5.42
C ASP A 498 14.71 2.16 6.00
N ALA A 499 14.12 0.96 6.13
CA ALA A 499 12.80 0.79 6.73
C ALA A 499 12.75 1.25 8.20
N LEU A 500 13.81 1.00 8.99
CA LEU A 500 13.90 1.50 10.38
C LEU A 500 14.02 3.03 10.43
N ALA A 501 14.62 3.64 9.42
CA ALA A 501 14.80 5.08 9.30
C ALA A 501 13.64 5.77 8.55
N THR A 502 12.62 5.03 8.13
CA THR A 502 11.51 5.60 7.36
C THR A 502 10.40 6.06 8.29
N LYS A 503 10.10 7.35 8.25
CA LYS A 503 8.90 7.94 8.85
C LYS A 503 7.74 7.93 7.88
N ILE A 504 6.52 7.77 8.41
CA ILE A 504 5.27 7.75 7.65
C ILE A 504 4.39 8.89 8.13
N PHE A 505 4.03 9.80 7.23
CA PHE A 505 3.11 10.90 7.50
C PHE A 505 1.83 10.71 6.70
N LEU A 506 0.69 10.89 7.34
CA LEU A 506 -0.65 10.69 6.80
C LEU A 506 -1.29 12.05 6.50
N ASP A 507 -1.96 12.15 5.36
CA ASP A 507 -2.77 13.32 5.03
C ASP A 507 -3.99 13.38 5.96
N HIS A 508 -4.24 14.55 6.55
CA HIS A 508 -5.25 14.72 7.58
C HIS A 508 -6.68 14.50 7.05
N ASP A 509 -6.99 15.04 5.87
CA ASP A 509 -8.33 14.93 5.28
C ASP A 509 -8.64 13.46 4.96
N ASN A 510 -7.68 12.77 4.34
CA ASN A 510 -7.80 11.34 4.04
C ASN A 510 -7.92 10.51 5.32
N LEU A 511 -7.18 10.84 6.37
CA LEU A 511 -7.29 10.16 7.66
C LEU A 511 -8.69 10.33 8.27
N GLN A 512 -9.28 11.52 8.24
CA GLN A 512 -10.64 11.74 8.77
C GLN A 512 -11.68 10.88 8.04
N VAL A 513 -11.64 10.86 6.70
CA VAL A 513 -12.53 10.02 5.88
C VAL A 513 -12.30 8.54 6.19
N ALA A 514 -11.05 8.12 6.37
CA ALA A 514 -10.76 6.73 6.71
C ALA A 514 -11.27 6.33 8.09
N LEU A 515 -11.23 7.24 9.07
CA LEU A 515 -11.76 6.99 10.40
C LEU A 515 -13.28 6.84 10.37
N SER A 516 -14.01 7.63 9.59
CA SER A 516 -15.45 7.42 9.42
C SER A 516 -15.74 6.07 8.76
N ILE A 517 -14.99 5.70 7.72
CA ILE A 517 -15.07 4.36 7.10
C ILE A 517 -14.81 3.25 8.12
N ALA A 518 -13.78 3.39 8.96
CA ALA A 518 -13.41 2.36 9.93
C ALA A 518 -14.50 2.11 10.99
N THR A 519 -15.32 3.12 11.29
CA THR A 519 -16.41 3.03 12.27
C THR A 519 -17.70 2.44 11.73
N ASP A 520 -17.88 2.37 10.41
CA ASP A 520 -19.12 1.88 9.78
C ASP A 520 -18.91 0.51 9.10
N PRO A 521 -19.41 -0.60 9.70
CA PRO A 521 -19.30 -1.93 9.12
C PRO A 521 -20.04 -2.13 7.79
N ALA A 522 -20.98 -1.24 7.44
CA ALA A 522 -21.74 -1.33 6.18
C ALA A 522 -20.94 -0.83 4.97
N VAL A 523 -19.82 -0.15 5.18
CA VAL A 523 -19.02 0.40 4.10
C VAL A 523 -18.38 -0.71 3.26
N THR A 524 -18.63 -0.64 1.95
CA THR A 524 -18.12 -1.59 0.94
C THR A 524 -17.18 -0.96 -0.09
N ARG A 525 -16.93 0.35 0.02
CA ARG A 525 -16.15 1.16 -0.93
C ARG A 525 -15.69 2.48 -0.28
N ILE A 526 -14.74 3.16 -0.90
CA ILE A 526 -14.20 4.45 -0.43
C ILE A 526 -15.12 5.61 -0.83
N SER A 527 -15.63 5.57 -2.07
CA SER A 527 -16.48 6.62 -2.65
C SER A 527 -17.58 6.00 -3.52
N ASP A 528 -18.71 6.69 -3.68
CA ASP A 528 -19.74 6.36 -4.66
C ASP A 528 -19.45 6.91 -6.06
N THR A 529 -18.48 7.81 -6.18
CA THR A 529 -17.92 8.22 -7.46
C THR A 529 -16.78 7.28 -7.87
N ASN A 530 -16.58 7.10 -9.18
CA ASN A 530 -15.41 6.39 -9.70
C ASN A 530 -15.23 4.96 -9.12
N ILE A 531 -16.33 4.26 -8.82
CA ILE A 531 -16.35 2.95 -8.15
C ILE A 531 -15.39 1.96 -8.81
N VAL A 532 -15.43 1.85 -10.15
CA VAL A 532 -14.58 0.91 -10.89
C VAL A 532 -13.09 1.23 -10.73
N TYR A 533 -12.70 2.48 -10.50
CA TYR A 533 -11.30 2.87 -10.29
C TYR A 533 -10.78 2.49 -8.91
N GLN A 534 -11.69 2.25 -7.95
CA GLN A 534 -11.36 1.70 -6.64
C GLN A 534 -11.12 0.19 -6.68
N LEU A 535 -11.40 -0.46 -7.80
CA LEU A 535 -11.07 -1.86 -8.01
C LEU A 535 -9.54 -2.03 -8.02
N ARG A 536 -9.06 -2.97 -7.22
CA ARG A 536 -7.66 -3.42 -7.30
C ARG A 536 -7.35 -3.97 -8.69
N GLN A 537 -6.06 -4.03 -9.04
CA GLN A 537 -5.69 -4.60 -10.33
C GLN A 537 -5.92 -6.13 -10.34
N ILE A 538 -7.02 -6.57 -10.94
CA ILE A 538 -7.33 -7.99 -11.10
C ILE A 538 -6.52 -8.56 -12.26
N ARG A 539 -5.68 -9.57 -11.98
CA ARG A 539 -4.91 -10.32 -12.99
C ARG A 539 -5.16 -11.82 -12.95
N SER A 540 -5.88 -12.30 -11.94
CA SER A 540 -6.14 -13.73 -11.72
C SER A 540 -7.35 -13.88 -10.80
N LYS A 541 -7.80 -15.12 -10.58
CA LYS A 541 -8.89 -15.44 -9.65
C LYS A 541 -10.21 -14.75 -10.00
N PHE A 542 -10.48 -14.59 -11.31
CA PHE A 542 -11.69 -13.96 -11.83
C PHE A 542 -12.98 -14.67 -11.42
N ASP A 543 -12.87 -15.92 -10.98
CA ASP A 543 -13.94 -16.77 -10.44
C ASP A 543 -14.29 -16.47 -8.98
N ALA A 544 -13.44 -15.73 -8.24
CA ALA A 544 -13.68 -15.41 -6.84
C ALA A 544 -14.36 -14.04 -6.69
N ASP A 545 -15.40 -13.95 -5.87
CA ASP A 545 -16.11 -12.70 -5.56
C ASP A 545 -15.17 -11.64 -4.96
N ASN A 546 -14.37 -12.03 -3.98
CA ASN A 546 -13.45 -11.14 -3.28
C ASN A 546 -12.29 -10.68 -4.17
N ALA A 547 -12.08 -11.29 -5.36
CA ALA A 547 -11.15 -10.75 -6.37
C ALA A 547 -11.52 -9.32 -6.78
N TYR A 548 -12.81 -8.99 -6.76
CA TYR A 548 -13.37 -7.70 -7.17
C TYR A 548 -13.51 -6.68 -6.03
N SER A 549 -12.70 -6.83 -4.97
CA SER A 549 -12.72 -5.88 -3.84
C SER A 549 -12.26 -4.49 -4.27
N LEU A 550 -12.99 -3.47 -3.80
CA LEU A 550 -12.75 -2.04 -4.05
C LEU A 550 -11.65 -1.47 -3.14
N CYS A 551 -10.51 -2.17 -3.06
CA CYS A 551 -9.41 -1.88 -2.14
C CYS A 551 -8.28 -1.11 -2.84
N ARG A 552 -8.60 -0.05 -3.58
CA ARG A 552 -7.62 0.81 -4.23
C ARG A 552 -8.04 2.26 -4.10
N ALA A 553 -7.09 3.12 -3.71
CA ALA A 553 -7.26 4.56 -3.80
C ALA A 553 -6.56 5.05 -5.07
N SER A 554 -7.32 5.45 -6.10
CA SER A 554 -6.81 5.87 -7.42
C SER A 554 -7.67 7.00 -7.97
N ASP A 555 -7.02 8.01 -8.54
CA ASP A 555 -7.68 9.19 -9.12
C ASP A 555 -7.53 9.29 -10.66
N TYR A 556 -6.84 8.34 -11.28
CA TYR A 556 -6.50 8.40 -12.71
C TYR A 556 -7.19 7.32 -13.56
N ASP A 557 -7.67 7.76 -14.72
CA ASP A 557 -8.25 6.91 -15.76
C ASP A 557 -7.18 6.00 -16.38
N ARG A 558 -7.48 4.70 -16.48
CA ARG A 558 -6.58 3.71 -17.09
C ARG A 558 -7.13 3.34 -18.45
N GLY A 559 -6.54 3.93 -19.49
CA GLY A 559 -6.40 3.40 -20.86
C GLY A 559 -7.61 2.74 -21.53
N THR A 560 -7.94 3.20 -22.74
CA THR A 560 -9.05 2.69 -23.57
C THR A 560 -8.73 1.41 -24.35
N SER A 561 -7.83 0.56 -23.86
CA SER A 561 -7.55 -0.68 -24.58
C SER A 561 -8.79 -1.59 -24.57
N PRO A 562 -9.14 -2.26 -25.67
CA PRO A 562 -10.37 -3.06 -25.71
C PRO A 562 -10.38 -4.22 -24.71
N LEU A 563 -9.22 -4.82 -24.46
CA LEU A 563 -9.09 -5.87 -23.46
C LEU A 563 -9.21 -5.30 -22.03
N SER A 564 -8.74 -4.08 -21.78
CA SER A 564 -9.08 -3.34 -20.56
C SER A 564 -10.58 -3.06 -20.47
N SER A 565 -11.25 -2.82 -21.60
CA SER A 565 -12.71 -2.66 -21.66
C SER A 565 -13.45 -3.95 -21.29
N LEU A 566 -13.00 -5.12 -21.76
CA LEU A 566 -13.56 -6.41 -21.38
C LEU A 566 -13.44 -6.66 -19.86
N PHE A 567 -12.23 -6.51 -19.29
CA PHE A 567 -12.04 -6.69 -17.85
C PHE A 567 -12.84 -5.66 -17.03
N ARG A 568 -12.96 -4.43 -17.51
CA ARG A 568 -13.80 -3.39 -16.91
C ARG A 568 -15.28 -3.76 -16.97
N HIS A 569 -15.75 -4.26 -18.12
CA HIS A 569 -17.13 -4.70 -18.31
C HIS A 569 -17.46 -5.87 -17.37
N MET A 570 -16.61 -6.89 -17.32
CA MET A 570 -16.71 -8.00 -16.39
C MET A 570 -16.78 -7.53 -14.93
N ALA A 571 -15.84 -6.68 -14.52
CA ALA A 571 -15.84 -6.15 -13.15
C ALA A 571 -17.12 -5.36 -12.85
N THR A 572 -17.62 -4.58 -13.82
CA THR A 572 -18.86 -3.82 -13.66
C THR A 572 -20.07 -4.74 -13.46
N ILE A 573 -20.19 -5.81 -14.25
CA ILE A 573 -21.27 -6.79 -14.11
C ILE A 573 -21.15 -7.51 -12.76
N VAL A 574 -19.96 -7.94 -12.36
CA VAL A 574 -19.74 -8.61 -11.07
C VAL A 574 -20.10 -7.70 -9.89
N LEU A 575 -19.66 -6.44 -9.91
CA LEU A 575 -19.99 -5.47 -8.85
C LEU A 575 -21.50 -5.18 -8.77
N ARG A 576 -22.22 -5.23 -9.90
CA ARG A 576 -23.67 -4.96 -9.94
C ARG A 576 -24.52 -6.19 -9.60
N LEU A 577 -24.13 -7.37 -10.07
CA LEU A 577 -24.97 -8.57 -10.06
C LEU A 577 -24.47 -9.66 -9.09
N GLY A 578 -23.25 -9.54 -8.59
CA GLY A 578 -22.63 -10.52 -7.68
C GLY A 578 -22.56 -11.90 -8.31
N VAL A 579 -23.00 -12.92 -7.56
CA VAL A 579 -23.03 -14.33 -8.00
C VAL A 579 -23.88 -14.59 -9.26
N ARG A 580 -24.75 -13.65 -9.65
CA ARG A 580 -25.56 -13.74 -10.88
C ARG A 580 -24.85 -13.16 -12.10
N ALA A 581 -23.61 -12.71 -11.96
CA ALA A 581 -22.85 -12.12 -13.05
C ALA A 581 -22.50 -13.16 -14.11
N THR A 582 -22.99 -12.93 -15.33
CA THR A 582 -22.70 -13.70 -16.53
C THR A 582 -21.88 -12.87 -17.53
N LEU A 583 -21.08 -13.55 -18.34
CA LEU A 583 -20.39 -12.96 -19.47
C LEU A 583 -21.08 -13.44 -20.75
N GLY A 584 -21.49 -12.49 -21.60
CA GLY A 584 -22.12 -12.80 -22.88
C GLY A 584 -21.10 -13.07 -23.98
N LYS A 585 -21.39 -14.08 -24.81
CA LYS A 585 -20.55 -14.54 -25.92
C LYS A 585 -20.26 -13.42 -26.91
N ALA A 586 -21.28 -12.66 -27.28
CA ALA A 586 -21.17 -11.51 -28.18
C ALA A 586 -20.18 -10.44 -27.70
N THR A 587 -20.05 -10.26 -26.37
CA THR A 587 -19.08 -9.31 -25.80
C THR A 587 -17.65 -9.79 -26.07
N VAL A 588 -17.39 -11.10 -25.91
CA VAL A 588 -16.07 -11.69 -26.18
C VAL A 588 -15.78 -11.71 -27.68
N GLU A 589 -16.76 -12.06 -28.51
CA GLU A 589 -16.63 -12.07 -29.98
C GLU A 589 -16.30 -10.68 -30.54
N SER A 590 -16.88 -9.62 -29.97
CA SER A 590 -16.55 -8.24 -30.35
C SER A 590 -15.07 -7.88 -30.15
N CYS A 591 -14.37 -8.59 -29.27
CA CYS A 591 -12.94 -8.41 -28.98
C CYS A 591 -12.02 -9.31 -29.84
N LEU A 592 -12.56 -10.27 -30.60
CA LEU A 592 -11.78 -11.26 -31.35
C LEU A 592 -10.89 -10.61 -32.43
N GLY A 593 -11.37 -9.52 -33.05
CA GLY A 593 -10.61 -8.80 -34.09
C GLY A 593 -9.45 -7.95 -33.58
N GLN A 594 -9.16 -7.98 -32.28
CA GLN A 594 -8.25 -7.02 -31.62
C GLN A 594 -7.06 -7.73 -30.96
N GLY A 595 -5.89 -7.09 -31.04
CA GLY A 595 -4.65 -7.59 -30.45
C GLY A 595 -3.82 -8.45 -31.42
N ASN A 596 -2.74 -9.05 -30.89
CA ASN A 596 -1.86 -9.95 -31.63
C ASN A 596 -2.45 -11.37 -31.75
N LEU A 597 -1.81 -12.23 -32.55
CA LEU A 597 -2.25 -13.61 -32.77
C LEU A 597 -2.49 -14.40 -31.46
N ASP A 598 -1.64 -14.18 -30.45
CA ASP A 598 -1.79 -14.84 -29.14
C ASP A 598 -3.06 -14.40 -28.40
N THR A 599 -3.40 -13.11 -28.48
CA THR A 599 -4.62 -12.54 -27.89
C THR A 599 -5.86 -13.07 -28.61
N GLN A 600 -5.82 -13.15 -29.94
CA GLN A 600 -6.90 -13.71 -30.75
C GLN A 600 -7.12 -15.20 -30.45
N ASN A 601 -6.03 -15.97 -30.36
CA ASN A 601 -6.09 -17.38 -29.98
C ASN A 601 -6.69 -17.57 -28.58
N ALA A 602 -6.33 -16.71 -27.62
CA ALA A 602 -6.91 -16.74 -26.28
C ALA A 602 -8.43 -16.45 -26.29
N PHE A 603 -8.90 -15.50 -27.10
CA PHE A 603 -10.33 -15.24 -27.26
C PHE A 603 -11.07 -16.41 -27.91
N THR A 604 -10.52 -17.03 -28.95
CA THR A 604 -11.08 -18.23 -29.58
C THR A 604 -11.28 -19.35 -28.56
N VAL A 605 -10.29 -19.57 -27.68
CA VAL A 605 -10.37 -20.57 -26.62
C VAL A 605 -11.46 -20.21 -25.60
N ILE A 606 -11.63 -18.93 -25.26
CA ILE A 606 -12.72 -18.49 -24.36
C ILE A 606 -14.08 -18.69 -25.02
N ILE A 607 -14.24 -18.36 -26.31
CA ILE A 607 -15.50 -18.53 -27.06
C ILE A 607 -15.89 -20.02 -27.12
N ALA A 608 -14.92 -20.92 -27.24
CA ALA A 608 -15.18 -22.35 -27.20
C ALA A 608 -15.78 -22.83 -25.85
N LEU A 609 -15.54 -22.13 -24.74
CA LEU A 609 -16.11 -22.49 -23.43
C LEU A 609 -17.64 -22.31 -23.35
N TYR A 610 -18.22 -21.50 -24.24
CA TYR A 610 -19.66 -21.24 -24.27
C TYR A 610 -20.46 -22.44 -24.78
N GLY A 611 -19.86 -23.30 -25.62
CA GLY A 611 -20.59 -24.36 -26.30
C GLY A 611 -21.80 -23.80 -27.07
N GLU A 612 -22.99 -24.29 -26.72
CA GLU A 612 -24.28 -23.83 -27.28
C GLU A 612 -24.91 -22.66 -26.50
N SER A 613 -24.33 -22.26 -25.37
CA SER A 613 -24.87 -21.17 -24.54
C SER A 613 -24.41 -19.80 -25.02
N ASP A 614 -25.27 -18.78 -24.90
CA ASP A 614 -24.91 -17.39 -25.20
C ASP A 614 -24.26 -16.66 -24.02
N GLU A 615 -24.38 -17.23 -22.81
CA GLU A 615 -23.83 -16.67 -21.58
C GLU A 615 -23.21 -17.75 -20.71
N ILE A 616 -22.13 -17.40 -20.00
CA ILE A 616 -21.51 -18.27 -18.99
C ILE A 616 -21.32 -17.51 -17.66
N PRO A 617 -21.40 -18.18 -16.51
CA PRO A 617 -21.15 -17.52 -15.22
C PRO A 617 -19.69 -17.05 -15.13
N ILE A 618 -19.48 -15.88 -14.54
CA ILE A 618 -18.14 -15.34 -14.25
C ILE A 618 -17.62 -15.94 -12.94
N LEU A 619 -18.38 -15.79 -11.85
CA LEU A 619 -18.01 -16.29 -10.54
C LEU A 619 -18.21 -17.81 -10.45
N GLY A 620 -17.30 -18.50 -9.77
CA GLY A 620 -17.25 -19.97 -9.68
C GLY A 620 -16.75 -20.68 -10.94
N ASN A 621 -16.55 -19.98 -12.06
CA ASN A 621 -16.09 -20.56 -13.31
C ASN A 621 -14.55 -20.62 -13.38
N SER A 622 -13.98 -21.66 -12.77
CA SER A 622 -12.53 -21.82 -12.70
C SER A 622 -11.84 -21.97 -14.06
N GLU A 623 -12.53 -22.50 -15.08
CA GLU A 623 -11.94 -22.67 -16.41
C GLU A 623 -11.89 -21.34 -17.16
N LEU A 624 -12.97 -20.55 -17.15
CA LEU A 624 -12.95 -19.18 -17.67
C LEU A 624 -11.86 -18.35 -16.97
N SER A 625 -11.76 -18.45 -15.64
CA SER A 625 -10.76 -17.74 -14.84
C SER A 625 -9.32 -18.04 -15.27
N LYS A 626 -8.98 -19.31 -15.56
CA LYS A 626 -7.65 -19.67 -16.07
C LYS A 626 -7.36 -19.04 -17.44
N ARG A 627 -8.35 -19.00 -18.34
CA ARG A 627 -8.18 -18.40 -19.68
C ARG A 627 -8.01 -16.89 -19.59
N LEU A 628 -8.79 -16.25 -18.74
CA LEU A 628 -8.67 -14.81 -18.44
C LEU A 628 -7.33 -14.47 -17.78
N GLU A 629 -6.76 -15.33 -16.95
CA GLU A 629 -5.43 -15.13 -16.36
C GLU A 629 -4.32 -15.15 -17.43
N ILE A 630 -4.40 -16.04 -18.42
CA ILE A 630 -3.47 -16.05 -19.57
C ILE A 630 -3.59 -14.72 -20.35
N LEU A 631 -4.82 -14.30 -20.62
CA LEU A 631 -5.13 -13.07 -21.34
C LEU A 631 -4.70 -11.81 -20.57
N ALA A 632 -4.85 -11.79 -19.25
CA ALA A 632 -4.38 -10.69 -18.41
C ALA A 632 -2.84 -10.59 -18.39
N ASN A 633 -2.14 -11.71 -18.50
CA ASN A 633 -0.68 -11.72 -18.57
C ASN A 633 -0.15 -11.24 -19.93
N SER A 634 -0.86 -11.47 -21.03
CA SER A 634 -0.47 -10.96 -22.36
C SER A 634 -0.56 -9.42 -22.46
N LEU A 635 -1.35 -8.77 -21.58
CA LEU A 635 -1.45 -7.31 -21.49
C LEU A 635 -0.25 -6.61 -20.85
N ALA A 636 0.66 -7.35 -20.19
CA ALA A 636 1.73 -6.74 -19.43
C ALA A 636 2.55 -5.69 -20.22
N PRO A 637 2.92 -5.90 -21.50
CA PRO A 637 3.65 -4.90 -22.28
C PRO A 637 2.85 -3.61 -22.54
N SER A 638 1.57 -3.72 -22.91
CA SER A 638 0.70 -2.57 -23.19
C SER A 638 0.43 -1.72 -21.94
N LEU A 639 0.45 -2.35 -20.76
CA LEU A 639 0.33 -1.66 -19.47
C LEU A 639 1.56 -0.79 -19.17
N VAL A 640 2.76 -1.18 -19.60
CA VAL A 640 3.97 -0.37 -19.40
C VAL A 640 3.87 0.95 -20.17
N ALA A 641 3.46 0.90 -21.44
CA ALA A 641 3.26 2.11 -22.26
C ALA A 641 2.15 3.02 -21.69
N THR A 642 1.06 2.43 -21.19
CA THR A 642 -0.02 3.17 -20.52
C THR A 642 0.47 3.84 -19.24
N ASN A 643 1.24 3.12 -18.42
CA ASN A 643 1.84 3.67 -17.19
C ASN A 643 2.77 4.86 -17.51
N ASP A 644 3.50 4.80 -18.62
CA ASP A 644 4.36 5.90 -19.04
C ASP A 644 3.58 7.17 -19.42
N TYR A 645 2.40 7.01 -20.02
CA TYR A 645 1.47 8.11 -20.30
C TYR A 645 0.91 8.69 -19.00
N VAL A 646 0.35 7.85 -18.12
CA VAL A 646 -0.21 8.30 -16.83
C VAL A 646 0.84 9.01 -15.98
N ALA A 647 2.11 8.59 -16.04
CA ALA A 647 3.19 9.24 -15.30
C ALA A 647 3.47 10.66 -15.82
N LYS A 648 3.23 10.95 -17.10
CA LYS A 648 3.30 12.30 -17.64
C LYS A 648 2.13 13.15 -17.13
N GLU A 649 0.91 12.62 -17.16
CA GLU A 649 -0.29 13.32 -16.67
C GLU A 649 -0.17 13.67 -15.18
N ILE A 650 0.29 12.74 -14.34
CA ILE A 650 0.56 13.01 -12.93
C ILE A 650 1.61 14.13 -12.80
N ALA A 651 2.71 14.06 -13.56
CA ALA A 651 3.74 15.10 -13.49
C ALA A 651 3.19 16.47 -13.91
N LEU A 652 2.38 16.54 -14.96
CA LEU A 652 1.74 17.78 -15.44
C LEU A 652 0.76 18.35 -14.43
N ALA A 653 -0.08 17.52 -13.82
CA ALA A 653 -1.02 17.95 -12.78
C ALA A 653 -0.30 18.62 -11.62
N PHE A 654 0.84 18.08 -11.18
CA PHE A 654 1.65 18.66 -10.11
C PHE A 654 2.46 19.89 -10.53
N GLN A 655 2.81 20.01 -11.81
CA GLN A 655 3.50 21.19 -12.35
C GLN A 655 2.55 22.38 -12.57
N PHE A 656 1.27 22.13 -12.85
CA PHE A 656 0.29 23.20 -13.07
C PHE A 656 0.06 24.05 -11.81
N TYR A 657 0.27 23.47 -10.62
CA TYR A 657 0.15 24.15 -9.32
C TYR A 657 1.48 24.71 -8.77
N ASN A 658 2.55 24.71 -9.57
CA ASN A 658 3.90 25.16 -9.15
C ASN A 658 4.17 26.65 -9.22
#